data_AF-A0A081CDM1-F1
#
_entry.id   AF-A0A081CDM1-F1
#
_cell.length_a   1.000
_cell.length_b   1.000
_cell.length_c   1.000
_cell.angle_alpha   90.00
_cell.angle_beta   90.00
_cell.angle_gamma   90.00
#
_symmetry.space_group_name_H-M   'P 1'
#
loop_
_entity.id
_entity.type
_entity.pdbx_description
1 polymer ?
#
loop_
_entity_poly.entity_id
_entity_poly.type
_entity_poly.pdbx_seq_one_letter_code
_entity_poly.pdbx_strand_id
1 'polypeptide(L)'
;MLASRSVRAAAAPVRASIAARATTPSSTLLTAAAPAWSRAAARSAALTRSPLAAPVGARTLFTRTPPTPLARTKQLVYLVLALAAGTLGVAYYADSRSAIHRWVAIPALKAFADPESAQKLAIKMLETGLAPRDMVDDDAVLETELFGRTLSNPIGLAAGFDKQAEAIDGLLDLGFGFIEIGSVTPEPQPGNPQPRYFRLTEDNACINRFGFNSEGHNVILSRLRDRIRRWLLHSSSIASLQDALVASPDSASADARQLVATHPKSTSAFVDATELPRSLRPAKMLGINLGKNKTSKEESVDDYVKGVERLGPYADMIIVNVSSPNTPGLRRLQRRGVLEDLLTQVVKARDGMVESHLRFSDKKVQVPLLVKIAPDLSEEELHDVADAALKSGIDGLVISNTTISRPASLRSSEHVRETGGLSGPPVKPLALRALTTVHERLEGKLPIIGCGGIATAQDALDFAKAGASAVELYTSFGYQGVGLPRRLKDELVSLLKAEGTTWKQAVGSGLDLSKVEIAVPNAERPTGLHPGSDAAFEKSVASVKLELDGLREKLGLNQTLSKQALHSFLPSREKDASYYDLLDKAHAALGLDLAAGEQTVHKVPESQPTAADAKPTQGEKQLHNAQQLLQDPAVPNIKLQLNEKTKKVAGDSTTAKVLEAKENAAQRNFAKIDKVRVV
;
A
#
# COMPACT_ATOMS: atom_id res chain seq x y z
N MET A 1 -13.54 -5.93 53.23
CA MET A 1 -12.72 -7.01 53.79
C MET A 1 -11.64 -7.36 52.78
N LEU A 2 -10.41 -7.01 53.12
CA LEU A 2 -9.18 -7.30 52.36
C LEU A 2 -8.81 -8.78 52.52
N ALA A 3 -8.36 -9.43 51.45
CA ALA A 3 -7.53 -10.63 51.54
C ALA A 3 -6.47 -10.61 50.42
N SER A 4 -5.28 -10.20 50.83
CA SER A 4 -4.01 -10.24 50.11
C SER A 4 -3.50 -11.68 49.93
N ARG A 5 -2.95 -12.02 48.76
CA ARG A 5 -1.90 -13.04 48.64
C ARG A 5 -0.81 -12.60 47.65
N SER A 6 0.33 -12.28 48.23
CA SER A 6 1.64 -12.11 47.61
C SER A 6 2.27 -13.45 47.23
N VAL A 7 2.89 -13.53 46.05
CA VAL A 7 3.87 -14.60 45.72
C VAL A 7 5.20 -13.94 45.34
N ARG A 8 6.23 -14.29 46.11
CA ARG A 8 7.65 -13.95 45.90
C ARG A 8 8.21 -14.71 44.70
N ALA A 9 8.91 -14.02 43.80
CA ALA A 9 9.87 -14.64 42.89
C ALA A 9 11.29 -14.39 43.42
N ALA A 10 12.03 -15.46 43.69
CA ALA A 10 13.45 -15.44 44.03
C ALA A 10 14.26 -15.77 42.78
N ALA A 11 15.18 -14.88 42.39
CA ALA A 11 16.15 -15.13 41.33
C ALA A 11 17.51 -15.46 41.97
N ALA A 12 18.04 -16.65 41.65
CA ALA A 12 19.40 -17.07 41.97
C ALA A 12 20.26 -17.02 40.69
N PRO A 13 21.53 -16.54 40.73
CA PRO A 13 22.42 -16.65 39.60
C PRO A 13 23.30 -17.91 39.72
N VAL A 14 23.32 -18.73 38.67
CA VAL A 14 24.25 -19.85 38.53
C VAL A 14 25.60 -19.33 38.05
N ARG A 15 26.62 -19.59 38.85
CA ARG A 15 28.05 -19.41 38.56
C ARG A 15 28.57 -20.74 38.04
N ALA A 16 29.25 -20.75 36.89
CA ALA A 16 30.09 -21.86 36.47
C ALA A 16 31.45 -21.32 36.02
N SER A 17 32.51 -21.85 36.62
CA SER A 17 33.92 -21.64 36.26
C SER A 17 34.59 -23.01 36.08
N ILE A 18 35.81 -22.99 35.52
CA ILE A 18 36.82 -24.07 35.33
C ILE A 18 36.87 -24.50 33.84
N ALA A 19 38.01 -24.56 33.12
CA ALA A 19 39.40 -24.20 33.39
C ALA A 19 40.22 -24.06 32.08
N ALA A 20 41.37 -23.42 32.25
CA ALA A 20 42.59 -23.27 31.45
C ALA A 20 42.89 -24.22 30.27
N ARG A 21 43.44 -23.64 29.19
CA ARG A 21 44.80 -23.97 28.70
C ARG A 21 45.38 -22.86 27.82
N ALA A 22 46.65 -22.56 28.04
CA ALA A 22 47.45 -21.55 27.36
C ALA A 22 48.12 -22.08 26.09
N THR A 23 48.35 -21.19 25.11
CA THR A 23 49.55 -21.14 24.24
C THR A 23 49.51 -19.89 23.34
N THR A 24 50.48 -18.99 23.54
CA THR A 24 51.04 -17.97 22.61
C THR A 24 51.86 -18.64 21.49
N PRO A 25 52.46 -17.97 20.46
CA PRO A 25 52.76 -16.53 20.24
C PRO A 25 52.32 -16.04 18.83
N SER A 26 52.45 -14.79 18.34
CA SER A 26 53.63 -13.92 18.18
C SER A 26 53.22 -12.52 17.65
N SER A 27 54.02 -11.50 18.03
CA SER A 27 54.42 -10.25 17.33
C SER A 27 53.50 -9.66 16.24
N THR A 28 53.25 -8.34 16.20
CA THR A 28 54.22 -7.35 15.68
C THR A 28 53.90 -5.93 16.18
N LEU A 29 54.97 -5.21 16.51
CA LEU A 29 55.07 -3.81 16.93
C LEU A 29 54.72 -2.81 15.81
N LEU A 30 54.18 -1.65 16.18
CA LEU A 30 54.59 -0.40 15.54
C LEU A 30 54.60 0.76 16.55
N THR A 31 55.81 1.29 16.71
CA THR A 31 56.28 2.37 17.55
C THR A 31 55.85 3.74 17.02
N ALA A 32 55.36 4.62 17.90
CA ALA A 32 55.30 6.06 17.67
C ALA A 32 56.39 6.74 18.51
N ALA A 33 57.19 7.57 17.84
CA ALA A 33 58.37 8.26 18.35
C ALA A 33 58.01 9.48 19.21
N ALA A 34 58.86 9.72 20.22
CA ALA A 34 58.96 10.97 20.96
C ALA A 34 59.62 12.08 20.13
N PRO A 35 59.62 13.32 20.63
CA PRO A 35 60.91 13.91 20.95
C PRO A 35 60.99 14.51 22.36
N ALA A 36 62.22 14.50 22.84
CA ALA A 36 62.66 14.97 24.14
C ALA A 36 63.14 16.44 24.10
N TRP A 37 63.39 17.01 25.29
CA TRP A 37 64.50 17.88 25.74
C TRP A 37 63.93 18.72 26.90
N SER A 38 64.52 18.84 28.09
CA SER A 38 65.92 19.09 28.43
C SER A 38 66.19 18.88 29.94
N ARG A 39 67.49 18.88 30.29
CA ARG A 39 68.13 18.38 31.52
C ARG A 39 68.21 19.40 32.65
N ALA A 40 68.24 18.92 33.90
CA ALA A 40 69.16 19.42 34.93
C ALA A 40 69.47 18.32 35.98
N ALA A 41 70.75 18.09 36.24
CA ALA A 41 71.32 17.15 37.22
C ALA A 41 71.70 17.94 38.51
N ALA A 42 71.29 17.51 39.70
CA ALA A 42 71.98 16.64 40.67
C ALA A 42 73.07 17.31 41.54
N ARG A 43 72.86 17.27 42.88
CA ARG A 43 73.82 16.92 43.98
C ARG A 43 73.23 17.39 45.33
N SER A 44 72.80 16.48 46.21
CA SER A 44 73.57 15.71 47.22
C SER A 44 73.75 16.45 48.56
N ALA A 45 73.03 16.00 49.58
CA ALA A 45 73.46 16.05 50.99
C ALA A 45 72.93 14.79 51.69
N ALA A 46 73.85 14.09 52.36
CA ALA A 46 73.65 12.83 53.03
C ALA A 46 73.50 13.03 54.56
N LEU A 47 73.02 11.97 55.23
CA LEU A 47 73.08 11.68 56.68
C LEU A 47 72.07 12.45 57.54
N THR A 48 71.17 11.82 58.30
CA THR A 48 71.45 10.84 59.36
C THR A 48 70.18 10.05 59.72
N ARG A 49 70.33 8.75 60.03
CA ARG A 49 69.30 7.89 60.62
C ARG A 49 69.15 8.21 62.12
N SER A 50 67.92 8.40 62.58
CA SER A 50 67.49 8.19 63.97
C SER A 50 66.06 7.60 63.95
N PRO A 51 65.70 6.70 64.88
CA PRO A 51 64.51 5.87 64.75
C PRO A 51 63.28 6.62 65.27
N LEU A 52 62.32 6.89 64.40
CA LEU A 52 61.01 7.41 64.81
C LEU A 52 59.92 6.48 64.28
N ALA A 53 59.03 6.14 65.21
CA ALA A 53 57.99 5.12 65.13
C ALA A 53 57.22 5.11 63.81
N ALA A 54 56.85 3.90 63.37
CA ALA A 54 55.93 3.70 62.26
C ALA A 54 54.65 4.54 62.49
N PRO A 55 54.19 5.33 61.51
CA PRO A 55 52.90 5.99 61.63
C PRO A 55 51.85 4.89 61.58
N VAL A 56 51.15 4.68 62.70
CA VAL A 56 49.90 3.93 62.72
C VAL A 56 48.98 4.63 61.72
N GLY A 57 48.76 3.99 60.57
CA GLY A 57 47.83 4.46 59.57
C GLY A 57 46.45 4.59 60.22
N ALA A 58 46.05 5.81 60.54
CA ALA A 58 44.70 6.13 60.95
C ALA A 58 43.79 5.78 59.75
N ARG A 59 43.17 4.60 59.81
CA ARG A 59 42.00 4.28 58.99
C ARG A 59 40.94 5.29 59.36
N THR A 60 40.78 6.34 58.57
CA THR A 60 39.60 7.19 58.61
C THR A 60 38.41 6.36 58.14
N LEU A 61 37.81 5.62 59.09
CA LEU A 61 36.47 5.09 58.96
C LEU A 61 35.54 6.29 58.85
N PHE A 62 35.10 6.61 57.63
CA PHE A 62 33.95 7.49 57.44
C PHE A 62 32.74 6.79 58.07
N THR A 63 32.48 7.04 59.34
CA THR A 63 31.23 6.67 60.00
C THR A 63 30.15 7.55 59.40
N ARG A 64 29.49 7.07 58.34
CA ARG A 64 28.28 7.71 57.83
C ARG A 64 27.24 7.56 58.93
N THR A 65 26.99 8.63 59.69
CA THR A 65 25.95 8.66 60.72
C THR A 65 24.63 8.19 60.11
N PRO A 66 23.93 7.23 60.73
CA PRO A 66 22.66 6.75 60.20
C PRO A 66 21.70 7.94 60.09
N PRO A 67 20.95 8.06 58.97
CA PRO A 67 20.01 9.15 58.81
C PRO A 67 19.02 9.14 59.97
N THR A 68 18.76 10.32 60.54
CA THR A 68 17.82 10.50 61.64
C THR A 68 16.45 9.95 61.25
N PRO A 69 15.60 9.52 62.21
CA PRO A 69 14.25 9.04 61.92
C PRO A 69 13.46 10.02 61.04
N LEU A 70 13.59 11.33 61.30
CA LEU A 70 12.99 12.38 60.48
C LEU A 70 13.52 12.39 59.03
N ALA A 71 14.82 12.20 58.82
CA ALA A 71 15.42 12.13 57.48
C ALA A 71 14.96 10.88 56.71
N ARG A 72 14.80 9.73 57.39
CA ARG A 72 14.25 8.50 56.80
C ARG A 72 12.78 8.68 56.41
N THR A 73 11.97 9.30 57.26
CA THR A 73 10.56 9.61 56.95
C THR A 73 10.45 10.57 55.77
N LYS A 74 11.27 11.63 55.71
CA LYS A 74 11.31 12.55 54.55
C LYS A 74 11.70 11.83 53.26
N GLN A 75 12.72 10.97 53.29
CA GLN A 75 13.13 10.16 52.14
C GLN A 75 12.01 9.22 51.67
N LEU A 76 11.31 8.58 52.60
CA LEU A 76 10.15 7.73 52.28
C LEU A 76 9.02 8.55 51.65
N VAL A 77 8.70 9.72 52.20
CA VAL A 77 7.68 10.63 51.64
C VAL A 77 8.07 11.07 50.23
N TYR A 78 9.32 11.49 49.99
CA TYR A 78 9.78 11.86 48.65
C TYR A 78 9.73 10.70 47.68
N LEU A 79 10.11 9.49 48.10
CA LEU A 79 10.01 8.30 47.26
C LEU A 79 8.55 8.01 46.89
N VAL A 80 7.62 8.06 47.85
CA VAL A 80 6.19 7.85 47.60
C VAL A 80 5.63 8.90 46.66
N LEU A 81 5.96 10.19 46.87
CA LEU A 81 5.55 11.27 45.98
C LEU A 81 6.14 11.12 44.56
N ALA A 82 7.41 10.72 44.44
CA ALA A 82 8.05 10.49 43.15
C ALA A 82 7.43 9.30 42.42
N LEU A 83 7.11 8.21 43.12
CA LEU A 83 6.41 7.07 42.55
C LEU A 83 5.00 7.45 42.12
N ALA A 84 4.24 8.15 42.97
CA ALA A 84 2.89 8.61 42.64
C ALA A 84 2.90 9.56 41.42
N ALA A 85 3.80 10.54 41.39
CA ALA A 85 3.99 11.43 40.25
C ALA A 85 4.41 10.65 38.98
N GLY A 86 5.30 9.67 39.11
CA GLY A 86 5.71 8.79 38.02
C GLY A 86 4.55 7.97 37.45
N THR A 87 3.76 7.33 38.31
CA THR A 87 2.58 6.56 37.89
C THR A 87 1.52 7.44 37.24
N LEU A 88 1.21 8.60 37.82
CA LEU A 88 0.29 9.57 37.23
C LEU A 88 0.82 10.09 35.89
N GLY A 89 2.12 10.33 35.78
CA GLY A 89 2.78 10.74 34.54
C GLY A 89 2.69 9.68 33.45
N VAL A 90 2.88 8.40 33.79
CA VAL A 90 2.72 7.28 32.84
C VAL A 90 1.26 7.13 32.42
N ALA A 91 0.31 7.19 33.36
CA ALA A 91 -1.12 7.11 33.04
C ALA A 91 -1.56 8.27 32.13
N TYR A 92 -1.09 9.49 32.42
CA TYR A 92 -1.32 10.66 31.59
C TYR A 92 -0.70 10.51 30.21
N TYR A 93 0.55 10.04 30.09
CA TYR A 93 1.17 9.80 28.79
C TYR A 93 0.46 8.70 27.99
N ALA A 94 0.04 7.61 28.65
CA ALA A 94 -0.58 6.47 27.99
C ALA A 94 -1.97 6.79 27.40
N ASP A 95 -2.69 7.78 27.94
CA ASP A 95 -3.96 8.23 27.38
C ASP A 95 -3.72 9.10 26.12
N SER A 96 -4.26 8.66 24.97
CA SER A 96 -4.13 9.39 23.69
C SER A 96 -4.77 10.78 23.71
N ARG A 97 -5.73 11.02 24.60
CA ARG A 97 -6.43 12.31 24.75
C ARG A 97 -5.59 13.36 25.46
N SER A 98 -4.51 12.97 26.12
CA SER A 98 -3.73 13.87 26.95
C SER A 98 -3.14 15.04 26.17
N ALA A 99 -3.21 16.21 26.80
CA ALA A 99 -2.83 17.48 26.18
C ALA A 99 -1.36 17.50 25.74
N ILE A 100 -0.48 16.73 26.38
CA ILE A 100 0.94 16.63 26.02
C ILE A 100 1.14 16.20 24.56
N HIS A 101 0.30 15.30 24.04
CA HIS A 101 0.47 14.80 22.68
C HIS A 101 0.16 15.88 21.64
N ARG A 102 -0.93 16.64 21.84
CA ARG A 102 -1.35 17.69 20.91
C ARG A 102 -0.53 18.97 21.04
N TRP A 103 -0.26 19.39 22.27
CA TRP A 103 0.28 20.73 22.56
C TRP A 103 1.80 20.75 22.79
N VAL A 104 2.43 19.58 23.01
CA VAL A 104 3.88 19.48 23.16
C VAL A 104 4.48 18.62 22.06
N ALA A 105 4.05 17.36 21.93
CA ALA A 105 4.69 16.42 21.01
C ALA A 105 4.55 16.83 19.55
N ILE A 106 3.35 17.24 19.10
CA ILE A 106 3.16 17.68 17.71
C ILE A 106 3.93 18.98 17.37
N PRO A 107 3.85 20.08 18.17
CA PRO A 107 4.69 21.25 17.93
C PRO A 107 6.18 20.94 17.93
N ALA A 108 6.66 20.10 18.85
CA ALA A 108 8.06 19.67 18.87
C ALA A 108 8.44 18.90 17.60
N LEU A 109 7.62 17.93 17.17
CA LEU A 109 7.85 17.19 15.92
C LEU A 109 7.87 18.10 14.69
N LYS A 110 7.01 19.12 14.65
CA LYS A 110 6.98 20.11 13.57
C LYS A 110 8.20 21.03 13.57
N ALA A 111 8.73 21.38 14.75
CA ALA A 111 9.87 22.26 14.90
C ALA A 111 11.21 21.59 14.61
N PHE A 112 11.36 20.30 14.94
CA PHE A 112 12.66 19.61 14.89
C PHE A 112 12.80 18.60 13.75
N ALA A 113 11.74 18.29 13.01
CA ALA A 113 11.78 17.33 11.92
C ALA A 113 10.97 17.78 10.70
N ASP A 114 11.53 17.53 9.52
CA ASP A 114 10.80 17.66 8.27
C ASP A 114 9.59 16.70 8.26
N PRO A 115 8.60 16.93 7.39
CA PRO A 115 7.36 16.15 7.40
C PRO A 115 7.55 14.65 7.23
N GLU A 116 8.50 14.21 6.40
CA GLU A 116 8.75 12.78 6.17
C GLU A 116 9.48 12.14 7.35
N SER A 117 10.48 12.82 7.92
CA SER A 117 11.19 12.33 9.11
C SER A 117 10.28 12.29 10.35
N ALA A 118 9.42 13.29 10.53
CA ALA A 118 8.44 13.32 11.62
C ALA A 118 7.46 12.14 11.52
N GLN A 119 6.98 11.81 10.31
CA GLN A 119 6.11 10.66 10.08
C GLN A 119 6.83 9.34 10.39
N LYS A 120 8.08 9.16 9.93
CA LYS A 120 8.88 7.97 10.24
C LYS A 120 9.10 7.79 11.75
N LEU A 121 9.41 8.88 12.45
CA LEU A 121 9.57 8.87 13.91
C LEU A 121 8.26 8.49 14.62
N ALA A 122 7.12 9.01 14.16
CA ALA A 122 5.81 8.65 14.71
C ALA A 122 5.50 7.17 14.52
N ILE A 123 5.73 6.62 13.33
CA ILE A 123 5.57 5.17 13.04
C ILE A 123 6.47 4.35 13.96
N LYS A 124 7.74 4.75 14.12
CA LYS A 124 8.67 4.01 14.98
C LYS A 124 8.22 3.99 16.43
N MET A 125 7.67 5.10 16.94
CA MET A 125 7.09 5.17 18.28
C MET A 125 5.87 4.26 18.41
N LEU A 126 4.98 4.25 17.42
CA LEU A 126 3.81 3.39 17.37
C LEU A 126 4.16 1.89 17.30
N GLU A 127 5.25 1.54 16.61
CA GLU A 127 5.76 0.16 16.54
C GLU A 127 6.27 -0.35 17.90
N THR A 128 6.83 0.52 18.75
CA THR A 128 7.48 0.10 20.02
C THR A 128 6.52 -0.47 21.07
N GLY A 129 5.20 -0.27 20.92
CA GLY A 129 4.20 -0.64 21.92
C GLY A 129 4.11 0.33 23.12
N LEU A 130 4.94 1.38 23.15
CA LEU A 130 4.88 2.46 24.15
C LEU A 130 4.00 3.63 23.71
N ALA A 131 3.40 3.56 22.51
CA ALA A 131 2.51 4.61 22.06
C ALA A 131 1.26 4.73 22.95
N PRO A 132 0.68 5.93 23.04
CA PRO A 132 -0.57 6.12 23.76
C PRO A 132 -1.70 5.31 23.12
N ARG A 133 -2.75 5.09 23.89
CA ARG A 133 -3.93 4.31 23.49
C ARG A 133 -5.21 5.07 23.80
N ASP A 134 -6.24 4.80 23.02
CA ASP A 134 -7.61 5.14 23.37
C ASP A 134 -8.13 4.13 24.39
N MET A 135 -8.50 4.63 25.58
CA MET A 135 -8.93 3.82 26.72
C MET A 135 -10.45 3.83 26.90
N VAL A 136 -11.19 4.41 25.95
CA VAL A 136 -12.64 4.64 26.04
C VAL A 136 -13.37 3.82 25.00
N ASP A 137 -14.44 3.16 25.42
CA ASP A 137 -15.33 2.43 24.51
C ASP A 137 -16.06 3.38 23.55
N ASP A 138 -16.42 2.86 22.39
CA ASP A 138 -17.20 3.61 21.40
C ASP A 138 -18.68 3.62 21.75
N ASP A 139 -19.34 4.75 21.48
CA ASP A 139 -20.78 4.88 21.66
C ASP A 139 -21.52 4.18 20.52
N ALA A 140 -22.60 3.46 20.82
CA ALA A 140 -23.36 2.68 19.85
C ALA A 140 -23.92 3.52 18.68
N VAL A 141 -24.12 4.84 18.86
CA VAL A 141 -24.56 5.72 17.76
C VAL A 141 -23.54 5.82 16.61
N LEU A 142 -22.27 5.47 16.87
CA LEU A 142 -21.20 5.44 15.87
C LEU A 142 -21.11 4.12 15.11
N GLU A 143 -21.80 3.07 15.58
CA GLU A 143 -21.69 1.75 14.96
C GLU A 143 -22.06 1.84 13.47
N THR A 144 -21.24 1.23 12.61
CA THR A 144 -21.48 1.17 11.17
C THR A 144 -21.31 -0.26 10.65
N GLU A 145 -21.86 -0.53 9.48
CA GLU A 145 -21.65 -1.80 8.78
C GLU A 145 -20.87 -1.53 7.50
N LEU A 146 -19.82 -2.32 7.28
CA LEU A 146 -18.97 -2.22 6.11
C LEU A 146 -18.65 -3.62 5.59
N PHE A 147 -19.06 -3.92 4.36
CA PHE A 147 -18.87 -5.23 3.71
C PHE A 147 -19.35 -6.43 4.55
N GLY A 148 -20.52 -6.31 5.17
CA GLY A 148 -21.09 -7.35 6.04
C GLY A 148 -20.40 -7.51 7.39
N ARG A 149 -19.54 -6.56 7.78
CA ARG A 149 -18.87 -6.52 9.09
C ARG A 149 -19.32 -5.31 9.89
N THR A 150 -19.64 -5.52 11.16
CA THR A 150 -19.91 -4.43 12.09
C THR A 150 -18.61 -3.82 12.60
N LEU A 151 -18.50 -2.50 12.50
CA LEU A 151 -17.42 -1.69 13.07
C LEU A 151 -17.94 -0.88 14.26
N SER A 152 -17.13 -0.73 15.31
CA SER A 152 -17.52 0.04 16.50
C SER A 152 -17.64 1.54 16.24
N ASN A 153 -16.92 2.04 15.23
CA ASN A 153 -17.00 3.42 14.76
C ASN A 153 -16.59 3.52 13.28
N PRO A 154 -16.95 4.61 12.58
CA PRO A 154 -16.77 4.75 11.14
C PRO A 154 -15.47 5.48 10.77
N ILE A 155 -14.59 5.77 11.75
CA ILE A 155 -13.40 6.59 11.56
C ILE A 155 -12.19 5.70 11.31
N GLY A 156 -11.58 5.83 10.13
CA GLY A 156 -10.38 5.10 9.74
C GLY A 156 -9.17 5.97 9.44
N LEU A 157 -8.03 5.31 9.24
CA LEU A 157 -6.78 5.93 8.81
C LEU A 157 -6.51 5.58 7.34
N ALA A 158 -6.29 6.59 6.49
CA ALA A 158 -6.05 6.38 5.05
C ALA A 158 -4.67 5.78 4.76
N ALA A 159 -4.53 5.14 3.58
CA ALA A 159 -3.22 4.73 3.06
C ALA A 159 -2.21 5.86 3.02
N GLY A 160 -0.96 5.46 3.11
CA GLY A 160 0.22 6.28 2.96
C GLY A 160 0.79 6.74 4.30
N PHE A 161 0.10 6.52 5.42
CA PHE A 161 0.65 6.74 6.75
C PHE A 161 1.62 5.59 7.10
N ASP A 162 1.10 4.39 7.34
CA ASP A 162 1.90 3.17 7.53
C ASP A 162 2.02 2.40 6.21
N LYS A 163 2.98 2.79 5.37
CA LYS A 163 3.20 2.17 4.07
C LYS A 163 3.73 0.74 4.19
N GLN A 164 4.41 0.43 5.30
CA GLN A 164 5.22 -0.77 5.42
C GLN A 164 4.71 -1.78 6.46
N ALA A 165 3.49 -1.63 6.97
CA ALA A 165 2.91 -2.51 7.99
C ALA A 165 3.74 -2.58 9.29
N GLU A 166 4.35 -1.47 9.68
CA GLU A 166 5.23 -1.38 10.86
C GLU A 166 4.44 -1.16 12.15
N ALA A 167 3.35 -0.40 12.09
CA ALA A 167 2.69 0.18 13.26
C ALA A 167 1.20 -0.17 13.38
N ILE A 168 0.74 -1.24 12.70
CA ILE A 168 -0.67 -1.65 12.64
C ILE A 168 -1.34 -1.67 14.02
N ASP A 169 -0.76 -2.37 15.00
CA ASP A 169 -1.36 -2.50 16.34
C ASP A 169 -1.37 -1.16 17.09
N GLY A 170 -0.27 -0.41 17.04
CA GLY A 170 -0.19 0.91 17.67
C GLY A 170 -1.21 1.88 17.09
N LEU A 171 -1.47 1.83 15.78
CA LEU A 171 -2.49 2.65 15.12
C LEU A 171 -3.91 2.20 15.48
N LEU A 172 -4.21 0.90 15.49
CA LEU A 172 -5.51 0.39 15.92
C LEU A 172 -5.81 0.73 17.39
N ASP A 173 -4.79 0.79 18.24
CA ASP A 173 -4.92 1.17 19.64
C ASP A 173 -5.23 2.67 19.83
N LEU A 174 -5.09 3.53 18.81
CA LEU A 174 -5.44 4.96 18.88
C LEU A 174 -6.95 5.26 18.73
N GLY A 175 -7.77 4.22 18.56
CA GLY A 175 -9.23 4.37 18.52
C GLY A 175 -9.85 4.41 17.12
N PHE A 176 -9.06 4.21 16.06
CA PHE A 176 -9.60 3.99 14.70
C PHE A 176 -10.44 2.70 14.64
N GLY A 177 -11.55 2.74 13.90
CA GLY A 177 -12.36 1.58 13.54
C GLY A 177 -11.72 0.73 12.45
N PHE A 178 -10.94 1.34 11.56
CA PHE A 178 -10.13 0.61 10.58
C PHE A 178 -8.86 1.38 10.20
N ILE A 179 -7.86 0.68 9.68
CA ILE A 179 -6.66 1.33 9.13
C ILE A 179 -6.34 0.76 7.76
N GLU A 180 -5.84 1.61 6.87
CA GLU A 180 -5.40 1.25 5.53
C GLU A 180 -3.86 1.39 5.46
N ILE A 181 -3.14 0.27 5.31
CA ILE A 181 -1.69 0.28 5.07
C ILE A 181 -1.37 0.44 3.58
N GLY A 182 -0.11 0.74 3.24
CA GLY A 182 0.34 0.87 1.85
C GLY A 182 0.27 2.31 1.33
N SER A 183 0.21 2.59 0.03
CA SER A 183 0.16 1.62 -1.08
C SER A 183 1.44 0.78 -1.20
N VAL A 184 1.27 -0.54 -1.25
CA VAL A 184 2.37 -1.50 -1.41
C VAL A 184 2.48 -1.90 -2.87
N THR A 185 3.70 -1.98 -3.39
CA THR A 185 4.02 -2.49 -4.73
C THR A 185 4.59 -3.91 -4.67
N PRO A 186 4.48 -4.72 -5.74
CA PRO A 186 5.08 -6.05 -5.77
C PRO A 186 6.56 -6.07 -5.43
N GLU A 187 7.33 -5.30 -6.17
CA GLU A 187 8.77 -5.16 -5.97
C GLU A 187 9.08 -3.94 -5.08
N PRO A 188 10.18 -3.97 -4.31
CA PRO A 188 10.63 -2.81 -3.56
C PRO A 188 10.96 -1.63 -4.48
N GLN A 189 10.63 -0.42 -4.06
CA GLN A 189 11.07 0.80 -4.74
C GLN A 189 11.20 1.99 -3.77
N PRO A 190 12.21 2.86 -3.95
CA PRO A 190 12.50 3.96 -3.01
C PRO A 190 11.49 5.13 -3.09
N GLY A 191 10.69 5.21 -4.16
CA GLY A 191 9.81 6.34 -4.47
C GLY A 191 10.47 7.42 -5.33
N ASN A 192 9.98 8.66 -5.26
CA ASN A 192 10.61 9.83 -5.88
C ASN A 192 11.73 10.40 -4.97
N PRO A 193 12.68 11.19 -5.52
CA PRO A 193 13.72 11.87 -4.74
C PRO A 193 13.16 12.78 -3.65
N GLN A 194 13.89 12.92 -2.55
CA GLN A 194 13.58 13.87 -1.46
C GLN A 194 14.18 15.26 -1.75
N PRO A 195 13.60 16.36 -1.21
CA PRO A 195 12.37 16.42 -0.42
C PRO A 195 11.12 16.20 -1.28
N ARG A 196 10.12 15.53 -0.69
CA ARG A 196 8.89 15.09 -1.40
C ARG A 196 7.62 15.17 -0.56
N TYR A 197 7.69 15.75 0.64
CA TYR A 197 6.55 15.95 1.51
C TYR A 197 6.67 17.32 2.18
N PHE A 198 5.67 18.16 1.95
CA PHE A 198 5.68 19.58 2.27
C PHE A 198 4.41 19.93 3.05
N ARG A 199 4.57 20.71 4.12
CA ARG A 199 3.45 21.22 4.93
C ARG A 199 3.07 22.62 4.47
N LEU A 200 1.78 22.84 4.29
CA LEU A 200 1.17 24.14 4.08
C LEU A 200 0.48 24.51 5.39
N THR A 201 1.26 25.09 6.31
CA THR A 201 0.88 25.21 7.73
C THR A 201 -0.35 26.09 7.92
N GLU A 202 -0.48 27.17 7.15
CA GLU A 202 -1.63 28.07 7.23
C GLU A 202 -2.91 27.38 6.76
N ASP A 203 -2.81 26.40 5.87
CA ASP A 203 -3.95 25.70 5.31
C ASP A 203 -4.29 24.39 6.04
N ASN A 204 -3.47 24.01 7.05
CA ASN A 204 -3.47 22.66 7.63
C ASN A 204 -3.42 21.57 6.54
N ALA A 205 -2.69 21.84 5.46
CA ALA A 205 -2.62 21.03 4.27
C ALA A 205 -1.21 20.48 4.06
N CYS A 206 -1.08 19.53 3.13
CA CYS A 206 0.23 19.05 2.69
C CYS A 206 0.25 18.80 1.19
N ILE A 207 1.39 19.00 0.56
CA ILE A 207 1.70 18.54 -0.79
C ILE A 207 2.70 17.40 -0.70
N ASN A 208 2.46 16.31 -1.43
CA ASN A 208 3.41 15.20 -1.48
C ASN A 208 3.61 14.65 -2.90
N ARG A 209 4.83 14.18 -3.14
CA ARG A 209 5.23 13.47 -4.36
C ARG A 209 5.94 12.17 -4.05
N PHE A 210 5.39 11.30 -3.20
CA PHE A 210 6.09 10.09 -2.77
C PHE A 210 6.43 9.11 -3.90
N GLY A 211 5.49 8.86 -4.83
CA GLY A 211 5.66 7.90 -5.92
C GLY A 211 5.78 6.44 -5.46
N PHE A 212 4.89 6.01 -4.54
CA PHE A 212 4.82 4.66 -3.96
C PHE A 212 6.16 4.13 -3.43
N ASN A 213 6.75 4.79 -2.43
CA ASN A 213 7.90 4.21 -1.72
C ASN A 213 7.44 2.98 -0.91
N SER A 214 7.97 1.81 -1.23
CA SER A 214 7.49 0.49 -0.80
C SER A 214 8.66 -0.48 -0.61
N GLU A 215 8.62 -1.31 0.43
CA GLU A 215 9.59 -2.38 0.66
C GLU A 215 9.23 -3.69 -0.07
N GLY A 216 8.14 -3.69 -0.85
CA GLY A 216 7.71 -4.83 -1.65
C GLY A 216 6.81 -5.80 -0.89
N HIS A 217 6.00 -6.59 -1.62
CA HIS A 217 5.06 -7.53 -1.02
C HIS A 217 5.74 -8.55 -0.09
N ASN A 218 6.98 -8.95 -0.38
CA ASN A 218 7.70 -9.94 0.42
C ASN A 218 7.93 -9.49 1.86
N VAL A 219 8.35 -8.24 2.05
CA VAL A 219 8.63 -7.69 3.39
C VAL A 219 7.33 -7.48 4.15
N ILE A 220 6.30 -6.93 3.50
CA ILE A 220 4.99 -6.71 4.11
C ILE A 220 4.34 -8.03 4.53
N LEU A 221 4.37 -9.03 3.65
CA LEU A 221 3.86 -10.37 3.95
C LEU A 221 4.58 -10.99 5.17
N SER A 222 5.90 -10.81 5.28
CA SER A 222 6.67 -11.27 6.43
C SER A 222 6.20 -10.61 7.73
N ARG A 223 6.01 -9.28 7.73
CA ARG A 223 5.51 -8.53 8.90
C ARG A 223 4.10 -8.94 9.30
N LEU A 224 3.20 -9.12 8.32
CA LEU A 224 1.82 -9.55 8.57
C LEU A 224 1.77 -10.97 9.16
N ARG A 225 2.58 -11.90 8.64
CA ARG A 225 2.71 -13.26 9.19
C ARG A 225 3.27 -13.26 10.60
N ASP A 226 4.32 -12.49 10.85
CA ASP A 226 4.92 -12.39 12.18
C ASP A 226 3.93 -11.78 13.18
N ARG A 227 3.20 -10.74 12.78
CA ARG A 227 2.14 -10.13 13.58
C ARG A 227 1.08 -11.15 13.99
N ILE A 228 0.53 -11.91 13.02
CA ILE A 228 -0.44 -12.97 13.31
C ILE A 228 0.17 -14.03 14.21
N ARG A 229 1.38 -14.50 13.93
CA ARG A 229 2.09 -15.49 14.75
C ARG A 229 2.25 -15.02 16.20
N ARG A 230 2.69 -13.77 16.43
CA ARG A 230 2.83 -13.19 17.77
C ARG A 230 1.51 -13.11 18.52
N TRP A 231 0.42 -12.84 17.80
CA TRP A 231 -0.92 -12.85 18.35
C TRP A 231 -1.38 -14.26 18.70
N LEU A 232 -1.19 -15.25 17.81
CA LEU A 232 -1.53 -16.66 18.05
C LEU A 232 -0.73 -17.26 19.22
N LEU A 233 0.50 -16.79 19.46
CA LEU A 233 1.35 -17.29 20.54
C LEU A 233 1.08 -16.64 21.91
N HIS A 234 0.25 -15.58 21.97
CA HIS A 234 -0.15 -15.00 23.25
C HIS A 234 -1.07 -15.96 24.02
N SER A 235 -0.82 -16.14 25.32
CA SER A 235 -1.41 -17.26 26.08
C SER A 235 -2.95 -17.27 26.14
N SER A 236 -3.60 -16.12 25.96
CA SER A 236 -5.06 -15.97 25.93
C SER A 236 -5.69 -16.40 24.60
N SER A 237 -4.99 -16.31 23.47
CA SER A 237 -5.49 -16.72 22.14
C SER A 237 -5.30 -18.22 21.88
N ILE A 238 -4.36 -18.85 22.59
CA ILE A 238 -4.09 -20.29 22.48
C ILE A 238 -5.25 -21.13 23.01
N ALA A 239 -5.94 -20.68 24.07
CA ALA A 239 -7.14 -21.37 24.57
C ALA A 239 -8.21 -21.43 23.46
N SER A 240 -8.52 -20.31 22.81
CA SER A 240 -9.46 -20.27 21.69
C SER A 240 -9.00 -21.09 20.47
N LEU A 241 -7.69 -21.14 20.19
CA LEU A 241 -7.15 -21.97 19.12
C LEU A 241 -7.24 -23.46 19.45
N GLN A 242 -6.99 -23.84 20.69
CA GLN A 242 -7.04 -25.23 21.13
C GLN A 242 -8.50 -25.73 21.12
N ASP A 243 -9.44 -24.90 21.56
CA ASP A 243 -10.87 -25.19 21.46
C ASP A 243 -11.32 -25.33 19.99
N ALA A 244 -10.84 -24.46 19.09
CA ALA A 244 -11.13 -24.54 17.65
C ALA A 244 -10.49 -25.77 16.97
N LEU A 245 -9.26 -26.15 17.35
CA LEU A 245 -8.55 -27.32 16.81
C LEU A 245 -9.13 -28.65 17.32
N VAL A 246 -9.60 -28.68 18.58
CA VAL A 246 -10.26 -29.87 19.18
C VAL A 246 -11.63 -30.14 18.55
N ALA A 247 -12.28 -29.13 17.95
CA ALA A 247 -13.52 -29.30 17.19
C ALA A 247 -13.33 -30.01 15.83
N SER A 248 -12.09 -30.23 15.37
CA SER A 248 -11.80 -30.99 14.14
C SER A 248 -11.38 -32.43 14.48
N PRO A 249 -12.15 -33.48 14.09
CA PRO A 249 -12.03 -34.82 14.70
C PRO A 249 -10.70 -35.57 14.48
N ASP A 250 -9.86 -35.16 13.53
CA ASP A 250 -8.75 -35.99 13.05
C ASP A 250 -7.34 -35.55 13.51
N SER A 251 -7.19 -34.53 14.37
CA SER A 251 -5.85 -33.99 14.71
C SER A 251 -5.61 -33.61 16.18
N ALA A 252 -6.32 -34.25 17.12
CA ALA A 252 -6.26 -33.95 18.56
C ALA A 252 -4.94 -34.27 19.31
N SER A 253 -3.77 -34.30 18.64
CA SER A 253 -2.47 -34.57 19.30
C SER A 253 -1.36 -33.55 19.03
N ALA A 254 -1.54 -32.58 18.15
CA ALA A 254 -0.52 -31.56 17.89
C ALA A 254 -0.72 -30.35 18.82
N ASP A 255 0.29 -30.03 19.65
CA ASP A 255 0.33 -28.77 20.40
C ASP A 255 0.19 -27.60 19.42
N ALA A 256 -0.87 -26.80 19.56
CA ALA A 256 -1.17 -25.66 18.70
C ALA A 256 0.05 -24.71 18.60
N ARG A 257 0.85 -24.61 19.66
CA ARG A 257 2.12 -23.84 19.65
C ARG A 257 3.15 -24.43 18.71
N GLN A 258 3.31 -25.76 18.70
CA GLN A 258 4.23 -26.46 17.82
C GLN A 258 3.77 -26.33 16.36
N LEU A 259 2.47 -26.50 16.10
CA LEU A 259 1.90 -26.42 14.75
C LEU A 259 2.03 -25.01 14.14
N VAL A 260 1.76 -23.95 14.92
CA VAL A 260 1.98 -22.54 14.53
C VAL A 260 3.46 -22.22 14.37
N ALA A 261 4.33 -22.81 15.21
CA ALA A 261 5.77 -22.58 15.12
C ALA A 261 6.41 -23.25 13.89
N THR A 262 5.93 -24.42 13.46
CA THR A 262 6.50 -25.20 12.36
C THR A 262 5.88 -24.88 10.99
N HIS A 263 4.72 -24.21 10.92
CA HIS A 263 4.04 -23.90 9.65
C HIS A 263 3.74 -22.38 9.47
N PRO A 264 4.77 -21.53 9.28
CA PRO A 264 4.58 -20.08 9.14
C PRO A 264 3.78 -19.66 7.89
N LYS A 265 3.58 -20.55 6.91
CA LYS A 265 2.74 -20.30 5.73
C LYS A 265 1.24 -20.50 5.98
N SER A 266 0.85 -21.13 7.10
CA SER A 266 -0.57 -21.38 7.44
C SER A 266 -1.16 -20.36 8.40
N THR A 267 -0.47 -19.24 8.68
CA THR A 267 -0.95 -18.23 9.65
C THR A 267 -2.30 -17.64 9.28
N SER A 268 -2.58 -17.40 8.00
CA SER A 268 -3.91 -16.92 7.55
C SER A 268 -4.99 -17.98 7.75
N ALA A 269 -4.69 -19.25 7.47
CA ALA A 269 -5.62 -20.36 7.66
C ALA A 269 -6.03 -20.54 9.14
N PHE A 270 -5.12 -20.26 10.09
CA PHE A 270 -5.50 -20.26 11.51
C PHE A 270 -6.46 -19.11 11.86
N VAL A 271 -6.22 -17.92 11.31
CA VAL A 271 -7.13 -16.78 11.50
C VAL A 271 -8.51 -17.13 10.95
N ASP A 272 -8.57 -17.81 9.80
CA ASP A 272 -9.83 -18.33 9.23
C ASP A 272 -10.52 -19.34 10.13
N ALA A 273 -9.80 -20.32 10.68
CA ALA A 273 -10.35 -21.31 11.61
C ALA A 273 -10.93 -20.67 12.89
N THR A 274 -10.34 -19.56 13.34
CA THR A 274 -10.83 -18.79 14.50
C THR A 274 -11.87 -17.72 14.17
N GLU A 275 -12.21 -17.55 12.88
CA GLU A 275 -13.10 -16.49 12.38
C GLU A 275 -12.71 -15.06 12.79
N LEU A 276 -11.42 -14.82 13.09
CA LEU A 276 -10.95 -13.51 13.51
C LEU A 276 -10.74 -12.56 12.31
N PRO A 277 -10.98 -11.24 12.50
CA PRO A 277 -10.58 -10.25 11.51
C PRO A 277 -9.06 -10.15 11.43
N ARG A 278 -8.53 -9.72 10.29
CA ARG A 278 -7.09 -9.55 10.05
C ARG A 278 -6.52 -8.35 10.81
N SER A 279 -7.39 -7.44 11.23
CA SER A 279 -7.10 -6.45 12.27
C SER A 279 -6.70 -7.08 13.61
N LEU A 280 -7.02 -8.36 13.88
CA LEU A 280 -6.81 -9.05 15.15
C LEU A 280 -7.46 -8.32 16.35
N ARG A 281 -8.49 -7.52 16.06
CA ARG A 281 -9.28 -6.76 17.03
C ARG A 281 -10.76 -6.89 16.65
N PRO A 282 -11.64 -7.27 17.59
CA PRO A 282 -13.08 -7.29 17.33
C PRO A 282 -13.58 -5.92 16.86
N ALA A 283 -14.58 -5.91 15.98
CA ALA A 283 -15.21 -4.70 15.44
C ALA A 283 -14.24 -3.69 14.79
N LYS A 284 -13.08 -4.16 14.31
CA LYS A 284 -12.09 -3.37 13.56
C LYS A 284 -11.64 -4.07 12.30
N MET A 285 -11.17 -3.30 11.31
CA MET A 285 -10.68 -3.83 10.03
C MET A 285 -9.27 -3.36 9.66
N LEU A 286 -8.54 -4.23 8.96
CA LEU A 286 -7.26 -3.91 8.31
C LEU A 286 -7.42 -3.91 6.79
N GLY A 287 -7.26 -2.75 6.18
CA GLY A 287 -7.17 -2.58 4.74
C GLY A 287 -5.73 -2.63 4.23
N ILE A 288 -5.52 -3.23 3.06
CA ILE A 288 -4.23 -3.18 2.36
C ILE A 288 -4.43 -2.49 1.01
N ASN A 289 -3.79 -1.34 0.86
CA ASN A 289 -3.79 -0.58 -0.37
C ASN A 289 -2.67 -1.05 -1.30
N LEU A 290 -3.01 -1.35 -2.54
CA LEU A 290 -2.11 -1.86 -3.57
C LEU A 290 -1.77 -0.76 -4.57
N GLY A 291 -0.49 -0.69 -4.93
CA GLY A 291 0.02 0.19 -5.98
C GLY A 291 0.81 -0.60 -7.03
N LYS A 292 1.08 0.07 -8.14
CA LYS A 292 1.87 -0.46 -9.26
C LYS A 292 3.33 -0.02 -9.15
N ASN A 293 4.28 -0.90 -9.50
CA ASN A 293 5.67 -0.51 -9.64
C ASN A 293 5.83 0.48 -10.82
N LYS A 294 6.76 1.44 -10.69
CA LYS A 294 7.05 2.41 -11.78
C LYS A 294 7.61 1.75 -13.03
N THR A 295 8.31 0.64 -12.87
CA THR A 295 8.96 -0.13 -13.95
C THR A 295 7.97 -1.00 -14.71
N SER A 296 6.82 -1.31 -14.12
CA SER A 296 5.77 -2.09 -14.78
C SER A 296 5.16 -1.30 -15.92
N LYS A 297 4.73 -1.99 -16.98
CA LYS A 297 4.01 -1.37 -18.10
C LYS A 297 2.80 -0.60 -17.58
N GLU A 298 2.46 0.48 -18.25
CA GLU A 298 1.42 1.39 -17.76
C GLU A 298 0.06 0.72 -17.66
N GLU A 299 -0.33 0.00 -18.70
CA GLU A 299 -1.62 -0.71 -18.82
C GLU A 299 -1.62 -2.09 -18.15
N SER A 300 -0.50 -2.54 -17.58
CA SER A 300 -0.43 -3.86 -16.96
C SER A 300 -1.18 -3.87 -15.63
N VAL A 301 -2.06 -4.87 -15.50
CA VAL A 301 -2.85 -5.18 -14.30
C VAL A 301 -2.10 -6.15 -13.36
N ASP A 302 -1.00 -6.73 -13.83
CA ASP A 302 -0.28 -7.83 -13.16
C ASP A 302 0.14 -7.50 -11.73
N ASP A 303 0.53 -6.25 -11.46
CA ASP A 303 0.96 -5.83 -10.13
C ASP A 303 -0.20 -5.86 -9.12
N TYR A 304 -1.40 -5.47 -9.56
CA TYR A 304 -2.59 -5.54 -8.71
C TYR A 304 -3.04 -6.98 -8.51
N VAL A 305 -3.02 -7.82 -9.56
CA VAL A 305 -3.32 -9.26 -9.47
C VAL A 305 -2.37 -9.94 -8.47
N LYS A 306 -1.06 -9.71 -8.60
CA LYS A 306 -0.06 -10.22 -7.64
C LYS A 306 -0.31 -9.73 -6.21
N GLY A 307 -0.76 -8.48 -6.05
CA GLY A 307 -1.09 -7.90 -4.75
C GLY A 307 -2.30 -8.58 -4.12
N VAL A 308 -3.37 -8.75 -4.89
CA VAL A 308 -4.58 -9.47 -4.48
C VAL A 308 -4.23 -10.89 -4.05
N GLU A 309 -3.55 -11.66 -4.90
CA GLU A 309 -3.17 -13.05 -4.62
C GLU A 309 -2.28 -13.20 -3.39
N ARG A 310 -1.34 -12.27 -3.18
CA ARG A 310 -0.30 -12.40 -2.17
C ARG A 310 -0.68 -11.81 -0.82
N LEU A 311 -1.43 -10.71 -0.81
CA LEU A 311 -1.77 -9.94 0.40
C LEU A 311 -3.24 -10.08 0.78
N GLY A 312 -4.13 -10.46 -0.14
CA GLY A 312 -5.56 -10.71 0.10
C GLY A 312 -5.87 -11.57 1.32
N PRO A 313 -5.17 -12.71 1.55
CA PRO A 313 -5.43 -13.57 2.72
C PRO A 313 -5.16 -12.91 4.08
N TYR A 314 -4.44 -11.79 4.07
CA TYR A 314 -3.99 -11.05 5.25
C TYR A 314 -4.69 -9.69 5.42
N ALA A 315 -5.72 -9.42 4.61
CA ALA A 315 -6.51 -8.21 4.69
C ALA A 315 -7.98 -8.49 5.04
N ASP A 316 -8.62 -7.53 5.70
CA ASP A 316 -10.08 -7.47 5.83
C ASP A 316 -10.71 -6.73 4.63
N MET A 317 -9.92 -5.96 3.88
CA MET A 317 -10.28 -5.34 2.60
C MET A 317 -9.02 -5.02 1.78
N ILE A 318 -9.10 -5.11 0.46
CA ILE A 318 -8.02 -4.73 -0.46
C ILE A 318 -8.46 -3.52 -1.27
N ILE A 319 -7.57 -2.54 -1.43
CA ILE A 319 -7.85 -1.31 -2.15
C ILE A 319 -6.91 -1.17 -3.33
N VAL A 320 -7.46 -1.13 -4.54
CA VAL A 320 -6.75 -0.95 -5.80
C VAL A 320 -6.59 0.56 -6.05
N ASN A 321 -5.37 1.07 -5.93
CA ASN A 321 -5.10 2.51 -6.04
C ASN A 321 -4.69 2.92 -7.46
N VAL A 322 -5.65 3.48 -8.20
CA VAL A 322 -5.47 4.01 -9.56
C VAL A 322 -5.33 5.54 -9.59
N SER A 323 -5.16 6.20 -8.44
CA SER A 323 -5.40 7.64 -8.29
C SER A 323 -4.21 8.48 -7.83
N SER A 324 -3.06 7.85 -7.54
CA SER A 324 -1.84 8.58 -7.19
C SER A 324 -1.40 9.52 -8.33
N PRO A 325 -1.23 10.83 -8.08
CA PRO A 325 -0.67 11.76 -9.08
C PRO A 325 0.84 11.62 -9.25
N ASN A 326 1.48 10.82 -8.40
CA ASN A 326 2.94 10.78 -8.23
C ASN A 326 3.61 9.62 -8.98
N THR A 327 2.78 8.81 -9.65
CA THR A 327 3.21 7.70 -10.50
C THR A 327 2.74 8.04 -11.91
N PRO A 328 3.66 8.34 -12.86
CA PRO A 328 3.29 8.76 -14.21
C PRO A 328 2.32 7.78 -14.87
N GLY A 329 1.27 8.33 -15.50
CA GLY A 329 0.26 7.57 -16.23
C GLY A 329 -0.78 6.83 -15.39
N LEU A 330 -0.58 6.67 -14.07
CA LEU A 330 -1.46 5.86 -13.24
C LEU A 330 -2.93 6.32 -13.27
N ARG A 331 -3.17 7.63 -13.25
CA ARG A 331 -4.53 8.19 -13.29
C ARG A 331 -5.28 7.91 -14.59
N ARG A 332 -4.59 7.53 -15.67
CA ARG A 332 -5.22 7.13 -16.94
C ARG A 332 -5.95 5.79 -16.83
N LEU A 333 -5.61 4.98 -15.83
CA LEU A 333 -6.32 3.73 -15.52
C LEU A 333 -7.77 3.95 -15.05
N GLN A 334 -8.17 5.19 -14.75
CA GLN A 334 -9.54 5.54 -14.34
C GLN A 334 -10.51 5.70 -15.52
N ARG A 335 -10.02 5.63 -16.77
CA ARG A 335 -10.88 5.66 -17.97
C ARG A 335 -11.74 4.40 -18.02
N ARG A 336 -13.03 4.55 -18.33
CA ARG A 336 -14.05 3.49 -18.26
C ARG A 336 -13.57 2.10 -18.66
N GLY A 337 -13.16 1.90 -19.92
CA GLY A 337 -12.81 0.58 -20.45
C GLY A 337 -11.55 -0.03 -19.81
N VAL A 338 -10.54 0.81 -19.54
CA VAL A 338 -9.30 0.37 -18.88
C VAL A 338 -9.58 0.00 -17.42
N LEU A 339 -10.41 0.79 -16.75
CA LEU A 339 -10.79 0.55 -15.38
C LEU A 339 -11.64 -0.73 -15.26
N GLU A 340 -12.65 -0.88 -16.11
CA GLU A 340 -13.54 -2.05 -16.12
C GLU A 340 -12.74 -3.36 -16.32
N ASP A 341 -11.81 -3.38 -17.27
CA ASP A 341 -10.92 -4.53 -17.50
C ASP A 341 -10.01 -4.80 -16.30
N LEU A 342 -9.35 -3.77 -15.78
CA LEU A 342 -8.48 -3.88 -14.59
C LEU A 342 -9.24 -4.47 -13.41
N LEU A 343 -10.41 -3.90 -13.09
CA LEU A 343 -11.24 -4.33 -11.98
C LEU A 343 -11.76 -5.76 -12.18
N THR A 344 -12.16 -6.12 -13.40
CA THR A 344 -12.59 -7.50 -13.73
C THR A 344 -11.47 -8.52 -13.50
N GLN A 345 -10.24 -8.19 -13.89
CA GLN A 345 -9.09 -9.07 -13.70
C GLN A 345 -8.72 -9.26 -12.23
N VAL A 346 -8.75 -8.19 -11.42
CA VAL A 346 -8.48 -8.31 -9.98
C VAL A 346 -9.59 -9.06 -9.23
N VAL A 347 -10.86 -8.89 -9.64
CA VAL A 347 -11.99 -9.68 -9.12
C VAL A 347 -11.79 -11.16 -9.45
N LYS A 348 -11.44 -11.48 -10.69
CA LYS A 348 -11.10 -12.84 -11.11
C LYS A 348 -9.95 -13.43 -10.27
N ALA A 349 -8.90 -12.66 -10.00
CA ALA A 349 -7.79 -13.11 -9.15
C ALA A 349 -8.25 -13.39 -7.72
N ARG A 350 -9.07 -12.50 -7.14
CA ARG A 350 -9.64 -12.66 -5.79
C ARG A 350 -10.54 -13.88 -5.70
N ASP A 351 -11.39 -14.12 -6.69
CA ASP A 351 -12.26 -15.29 -6.72
C ASP A 351 -11.49 -16.59 -6.96
N GLY A 352 -10.41 -16.56 -7.76
CA GLY A 352 -9.51 -17.69 -7.94
C GLY A 352 -8.72 -18.05 -6.68
N MET A 353 -8.45 -17.09 -5.79
CA MET A 353 -7.80 -17.39 -4.49
C MET A 353 -8.65 -18.33 -3.65
N VAL A 354 -9.97 -18.15 -3.63
CA VAL A 354 -10.89 -18.94 -2.82
C VAL A 354 -10.76 -20.44 -3.13
N GLU A 355 -10.41 -20.81 -4.36
CA GLU A 355 -10.23 -22.20 -4.77
C GLU A 355 -8.93 -22.85 -4.26
N SER A 356 -7.93 -22.05 -3.87
CA SER A 356 -6.56 -22.49 -3.56
C SER A 356 -6.17 -22.45 -2.08
N HIS A 357 -6.99 -21.86 -1.21
CA HIS A 357 -6.70 -21.80 0.22
C HIS A 357 -7.18 -23.09 0.91
N LEU A 358 -6.28 -23.67 1.72
CA LEU A 358 -6.50 -24.89 2.49
C LEU A 358 -7.90 -24.86 3.13
N ARG A 359 -8.74 -25.84 2.76
CA ARG A 359 -10.12 -26.06 3.20
C ARG A 359 -10.22 -26.33 4.71
N PHE A 360 -9.96 -25.33 5.54
CA PHE A 360 -10.25 -25.39 6.97
C PHE A 360 -11.60 -24.76 7.32
N SER A 361 -12.31 -24.19 6.34
CA SER A 361 -13.67 -23.68 6.48
C SER A 361 -14.43 -23.81 5.15
N ASP A 362 -15.69 -24.23 5.21
CA ASP A 362 -16.61 -24.24 4.06
C ASP A 362 -17.15 -22.83 3.71
N LYS A 363 -16.85 -21.82 4.53
CA LYS A 363 -17.25 -20.43 4.25
C LYS A 363 -16.29 -19.81 3.23
N LYS A 364 -16.85 -19.31 2.13
CA LYS A 364 -16.17 -18.50 1.12
C LYS A 364 -15.70 -17.18 1.76
N VAL A 365 -14.51 -17.11 2.33
CA VAL A 365 -13.94 -15.83 2.79
C VAL A 365 -13.53 -15.03 1.55
N GLN A 366 -14.44 -14.23 1.02
CA GLN A 366 -14.13 -13.25 -0.01
C GLN A 366 -13.65 -11.97 0.69
N VAL A 367 -12.38 -11.62 0.47
CA VAL A 367 -11.86 -10.31 0.87
C VAL A 367 -12.49 -9.24 -0.03
N PRO A 368 -13.18 -8.22 0.52
CA PRO A 368 -13.72 -7.10 -0.25
C PRO A 368 -12.63 -6.42 -1.08
N LEU A 369 -12.92 -6.13 -2.35
CA LEU A 369 -12.08 -5.34 -3.24
C LEU A 369 -12.71 -3.97 -3.45
N LEU A 370 -11.91 -2.94 -3.23
CA LEU A 370 -12.30 -1.56 -3.48
C LEU A 370 -11.38 -0.93 -4.52
N VAL A 371 -11.86 0.15 -5.14
CA VAL A 371 -11.02 1.04 -5.97
C VAL A 371 -10.91 2.42 -5.33
N LYS A 372 -9.70 2.99 -5.30
CA LYS A 372 -9.45 4.36 -4.80
C LYS A 372 -9.23 5.31 -5.95
N ILE A 373 -10.09 6.33 -6.07
CA ILE A 373 -10.14 7.26 -7.21
C ILE A 373 -9.67 8.67 -6.85
N ALA A 374 -9.31 9.45 -7.86
CA ALA A 374 -8.90 10.84 -7.72
C ALA A 374 -10.13 11.76 -7.67
N PRO A 375 -10.04 12.92 -6.97
CA PRO A 375 -11.11 13.92 -6.98
C PRO A 375 -11.10 14.80 -8.25
N ASP A 376 -10.03 14.71 -9.04
CA ASP A 376 -9.78 15.52 -10.25
C ASP A 376 -10.40 14.88 -11.50
N LEU A 377 -11.67 14.49 -11.41
CA LEU A 377 -12.43 13.89 -12.50
C LEU A 377 -13.63 14.78 -12.84
N SER A 378 -14.00 14.81 -14.12
CA SER A 378 -15.26 15.39 -14.58
C SER A 378 -16.46 14.57 -14.08
N GLU A 379 -17.65 15.14 -14.14
CA GLU A 379 -18.88 14.41 -13.78
C GLU A 379 -19.10 13.17 -14.66
N GLU A 380 -18.84 13.28 -15.96
CA GLU A 380 -18.89 12.15 -16.90
C GLU A 380 -17.87 11.07 -16.56
N GLU A 381 -16.63 11.45 -16.23
CA GLU A 381 -15.59 10.51 -15.80
C GLU A 381 -15.96 9.82 -14.47
N LEU A 382 -16.63 10.53 -13.54
CA LEU A 382 -17.13 9.97 -12.30
C LEU A 382 -18.27 8.97 -12.55
N HIS A 383 -19.18 9.26 -13.48
CA HIS A 383 -20.20 8.29 -13.91
C HIS A 383 -19.59 7.05 -14.55
N ASP A 384 -18.58 7.22 -15.40
CA ASP A 384 -17.85 6.12 -16.02
C ASP A 384 -17.14 5.22 -14.98
N VAL A 385 -16.55 5.82 -13.95
CA VAL A 385 -15.97 5.08 -12.81
C VAL A 385 -17.04 4.28 -12.07
N ALA A 386 -18.18 4.88 -11.75
CA ALA A 386 -19.27 4.21 -11.06
C ALA A 386 -19.82 3.03 -11.90
N ASP A 387 -20.02 3.24 -13.20
CA ASP A 387 -20.46 2.19 -14.12
C ASP A 387 -19.44 1.04 -14.22
N ALA A 388 -18.14 1.33 -14.29
CA ALA A 388 -17.08 0.33 -14.32
C ALA A 388 -17.03 -0.46 -12.99
N ALA A 389 -17.22 0.21 -11.85
CA ALA A 389 -17.28 -0.42 -10.54
C ALA A 389 -18.45 -1.42 -10.45
N LEU A 390 -19.65 -1.01 -10.87
CA LEU A 390 -20.84 -1.87 -10.87
C LEU A 390 -20.68 -3.10 -11.77
N LYS A 391 -20.13 -2.92 -12.98
CA LYS A 391 -19.98 -4.02 -13.95
C LYS A 391 -18.91 -5.02 -13.58
N SER A 392 -17.82 -4.57 -12.95
CA SER A 392 -16.68 -5.42 -12.63
C SER A 392 -16.90 -6.31 -11.40
N GLY A 393 -17.90 -6.02 -10.55
CA GLY A 393 -18.19 -6.81 -9.36
C GLY A 393 -17.23 -6.56 -8.20
N ILE A 394 -16.64 -5.35 -8.12
CA ILE A 394 -15.97 -4.89 -6.90
C ILE A 394 -16.99 -4.51 -5.82
N ASP A 395 -16.56 -4.47 -4.56
CA ASP A 395 -17.46 -4.36 -3.41
C ASP A 395 -17.65 -2.93 -2.92
N GLY A 396 -16.76 -1.99 -3.28
CA GLY A 396 -16.85 -0.61 -2.80
C GLY A 396 -15.82 0.32 -3.41
N LEU A 397 -15.87 1.59 -2.99
CA LEU A 397 -14.97 2.62 -3.49
C LEU A 397 -14.38 3.43 -2.33
N VAL A 398 -13.19 3.99 -2.56
CA VAL A 398 -12.59 4.99 -1.67
C VAL A 398 -12.49 6.32 -2.43
N ILE A 399 -13.20 7.34 -1.94
CA ILE A 399 -13.34 8.64 -2.60
C ILE A 399 -12.96 9.74 -1.60
N SER A 400 -11.78 10.35 -1.70
CA SER A 400 -10.81 10.33 -2.80
C SER A 400 -9.36 10.38 -2.34
N ASN A 401 -8.46 10.26 -3.31
CA ASN A 401 -7.04 10.57 -3.16
C ASN A 401 -6.79 12.10 -3.17
N THR A 402 -5.52 12.51 -3.16
CA THR A 402 -5.07 13.91 -3.23
C THR A 402 -5.45 14.58 -4.56
N THR A 403 -5.59 15.91 -4.56
CA THR A 403 -5.83 16.70 -5.79
C THR A 403 -4.52 17.24 -6.39
N ILE A 404 -4.44 17.36 -7.72
CA ILE A 404 -3.36 18.14 -8.36
C ILE A 404 -3.68 19.63 -8.46
N SER A 405 -4.94 20.00 -8.26
CA SER A 405 -5.38 21.38 -8.28
C SER A 405 -4.74 22.19 -7.15
N ARG A 406 -4.62 23.50 -7.36
CA ARG A 406 -4.17 24.48 -6.37
C ARG A 406 -5.25 25.55 -6.22
N PRO A 407 -6.21 25.35 -5.30
CA PRO A 407 -7.30 26.30 -5.11
C PRO A 407 -6.77 27.71 -4.80
N ALA A 408 -7.43 28.74 -5.34
CA ALA A 408 -7.08 30.13 -5.04
C ALA A 408 -7.28 30.50 -3.55
N SER A 409 -8.02 29.68 -2.79
CA SER A 409 -8.24 29.82 -1.36
C SER A 409 -7.05 29.39 -0.48
N LEU A 410 -5.97 28.84 -1.07
CA LEU A 410 -4.74 28.52 -0.34
C LEU A 410 -4.10 29.80 0.21
N ARG A 411 -3.79 29.79 1.51
CA ARG A 411 -3.20 30.92 2.24
C ARG A 411 -1.69 30.86 2.30
N SER A 412 -1.14 29.65 2.46
CA SER A 412 0.32 29.47 2.57
C SER A 412 1.01 30.03 1.33
N SER A 413 2.10 30.79 1.50
CA SER A 413 2.94 31.21 0.38
C SER A 413 4.04 30.19 0.06
N GLU A 414 4.47 29.42 1.07
CA GLU A 414 5.51 28.42 0.96
C GLU A 414 4.96 27.10 0.40
N HIS A 415 5.76 26.43 -0.43
CA HIS A 415 5.50 25.11 -1.00
C HIS A 415 4.25 24.95 -1.88
N VAL A 416 3.39 25.96 -2.04
CA VAL A 416 2.18 25.85 -2.88
C VAL A 416 2.48 25.45 -4.33
N ARG A 417 3.63 25.90 -4.85
CA ARG A 417 4.11 25.59 -6.21
C ARG A 417 4.82 24.23 -6.31
N GLU A 418 4.97 23.49 -5.21
CA GLU A 418 5.56 22.15 -5.25
C GLU A 418 4.70 21.21 -6.09
N THR A 419 5.37 20.35 -6.85
CA THR A 419 4.70 19.30 -7.62
C THR A 419 4.20 18.18 -6.69
N GLY A 420 3.12 17.53 -7.11
CA GLY A 420 2.50 16.41 -6.41
C GLY A 420 1.07 16.70 -5.95
N GLY A 421 0.53 15.78 -5.17
CA GLY A 421 -0.84 15.83 -4.68
C GLY A 421 -1.00 16.70 -3.44
N LEU A 422 -1.93 17.65 -3.48
CA LEU A 422 -2.44 18.42 -2.34
C LEU A 422 -3.44 17.59 -1.54
N SER A 423 -3.34 17.67 -0.22
CA SER A 423 -4.16 16.98 0.78
C SER A 423 -4.52 17.95 1.92
N GLY A 424 -5.53 17.61 2.72
CA GLY A 424 -6.00 18.44 3.82
C GLY A 424 -7.29 19.19 3.47
N PRO A 425 -7.73 20.12 4.34
CA PRO A 425 -9.02 20.81 4.22
C PRO A 425 -9.34 21.37 2.82
N PRO A 426 -8.38 21.95 2.07
CA PRO A 426 -8.66 22.46 0.72
C PRO A 426 -9.18 21.43 -0.30
N VAL A 427 -9.03 20.13 -0.03
CA VAL A 427 -9.50 19.05 -0.92
C VAL A 427 -10.96 18.68 -0.66
N LYS A 428 -11.50 18.98 0.53
CA LYS A 428 -12.86 18.58 0.96
C LYS A 428 -13.93 18.90 -0.09
N PRO A 429 -13.96 20.11 -0.70
CA PRO A 429 -14.95 20.44 -1.74
C PRO A 429 -14.96 19.48 -2.93
N LEU A 430 -13.78 19.15 -3.45
CA LEU A 430 -13.64 18.26 -4.62
C LEU A 430 -14.00 16.82 -4.25
N ALA A 431 -13.61 16.38 -3.05
CA ALA A 431 -13.90 15.06 -2.54
C ALA A 431 -15.39 14.84 -2.30
N LEU A 432 -16.09 15.79 -1.68
CA LEU A 432 -17.54 15.73 -1.48
C LEU A 432 -18.30 15.71 -2.81
N ARG A 433 -17.94 16.57 -3.77
CA ARG A 433 -18.55 16.54 -5.11
C ARG A 433 -18.39 15.17 -5.75
N ALA A 434 -17.15 14.65 -5.80
CA ALA A 434 -16.88 13.34 -6.40
C ALA A 434 -17.67 12.23 -5.70
N LEU A 435 -17.76 12.27 -4.38
CA LEU A 435 -18.48 11.29 -3.59
C LEU A 435 -19.98 11.34 -3.87
N THR A 436 -20.60 12.52 -3.85
CA THR A 436 -22.04 12.68 -4.11
C THR A 436 -22.40 12.20 -5.52
N THR A 437 -21.67 12.64 -6.55
CA THR A 437 -21.90 12.22 -7.94
C THR A 437 -21.83 10.70 -8.08
N VAL A 438 -20.81 10.07 -7.49
CA VAL A 438 -20.65 8.62 -7.56
C VAL A 438 -21.72 7.90 -6.73
N HIS A 439 -22.05 8.39 -5.54
CA HIS A 439 -23.08 7.80 -4.69
C HIS A 439 -24.45 7.78 -5.37
N GLU A 440 -24.85 8.89 -5.99
CA GLU A 440 -26.08 9.00 -6.77
C GLU A 440 -26.09 8.01 -7.94
N ARG A 441 -24.99 7.91 -8.68
CA ARG A 441 -24.88 6.97 -9.81
C ARG A 441 -24.88 5.50 -9.38
N LEU A 442 -24.37 5.20 -8.19
CA LEU A 442 -24.36 3.84 -7.64
C LEU A 442 -25.71 3.41 -7.07
N GLU A 443 -26.63 4.35 -6.79
CA GLU A 443 -27.95 4.07 -6.21
C GLU A 443 -27.87 3.23 -4.92
N GLY A 444 -26.83 3.46 -4.11
CA GLY A 444 -26.60 2.73 -2.85
C GLY A 444 -26.15 1.27 -3.01
N LYS A 445 -25.86 0.78 -4.23
CA LYS A 445 -25.48 -0.62 -4.48
C LYS A 445 -24.11 -1.00 -3.95
N LEU A 446 -23.18 -0.04 -3.91
CA LEU A 446 -21.82 -0.24 -3.39
C LEU A 446 -21.53 0.78 -2.28
N PRO A 447 -21.04 0.36 -1.10
CA PRO A 447 -20.58 1.27 -0.06
C PRO A 447 -19.37 2.11 -0.50
N ILE A 448 -19.31 3.33 0.00
CA ILE A 448 -18.20 4.28 -0.25
C ILE A 448 -17.51 4.61 1.07
N ILE A 449 -16.18 4.56 1.07
CA ILE A 449 -15.35 5.14 2.12
C ILE A 449 -14.93 6.56 1.68
N GLY A 450 -15.32 7.56 2.45
CA GLY A 450 -14.99 8.97 2.22
C GLY A 450 -13.58 9.33 2.68
N CYS A 451 -12.82 10.05 1.89
CA CYS A 451 -11.46 10.50 2.22
C CYS A 451 -11.19 11.86 1.58
N GLY A 452 -10.61 12.80 2.31
CA GLY A 452 -10.19 14.09 1.74
C GLY A 452 -10.66 15.29 2.56
N GLY A 453 -9.72 15.92 3.26
CA GLY A 453 -9.96 17.18 3.95
C GLY A 453 -10.83 17.10 5.21
N ILE A 454 -11.08 15.90 5.73
CA ILE A 454 -11.81 15.70 6.99
C ILE A 454 -10.93 16.10 8.18
N ALA A 455 -11.32 17.18 8.87
CA ALA A 455 -10.59 17.73 10.01
C ALA A 455 -11.43 17.86 11.28
N THR A 456 -12.75 17.87 11.15
CA THR A 456 -13.75 18.03 12.22
C THR A 456 -14.83 16.95 12.15
N ALA A 457 -15.59 16.78 13.24
CA ALA A 457 -16.71 15.84 13.26
C ALA A 457 -17.83 16.24 12.30
N GLN A 458 -18.01 17.56 12.09
CA GLN A 458 -18.95 18.05 11.08
C GLN A 458 -18.53 17.61 9.67
N ASP A 459 -17.23 17.68 9.35
CA ASP A 459 -16.76 17.17 8.05
C ASP A 459 -17.08 15.69 7.88
N ALA A 460 -16.86 14.86 8.91
CA ALA A 460 -17.20 13.44 8.87
C ALA A 460 -18.70 13.21 8.66
N LEU A 461 -19.55 13.99 9.33
CA LEU A 461 -21.00 13.95 9.17
C LEU A 461 -21.44 14.41 7.76
N ASP A 462 -20.80 15.43 7.18
CA ASP A 462 -21.08 15.87 5.80
C ASP A 462 -20.78 14.74 4.80
N PHE A 463 -19.66 14.02 4.98
CA PHE A 463 -19.34 12.85 4.18
C PHE A 463 -20.37 11.72 4.35
N ALA A 464 -20.82 11.45 5.57
CA ALA A 464 -21.89 10.48 5.81
C ALA A 464 -23.16 10.86 5.05
N LYS A 465 -23.63 12.11 5.22
CA LYS A 465 -24.83 12.64 4.55
C LYS A 465 -24.72 12.61 3.02
N ALA A 466 -23.52 12.77 2.49
CA ALA A 466 -23.23 12.64 1.06
C ALA A 466 -23.22 11.19 0.54
N GLY A 467 -23.19 10.18 1.43
CA GLY A 467 -23.28 8.77 1.07
C GLY A 467 -22.12 7.88 1.55
N ALA A 468 -21.18 8.42 2.33
CA ALA A 468 -20.04 7.66 2.84
C ALA A 468 -20.47 6.74 4.01
N SER A 469 -20.24 5.44 3.88
CA SER A 469 -20.50 4.46 4.95
C SER A 469 -19.45 4.50 6.07
N ALA A 470 -18.26 5.02 5.75
CA ALA A 470 -17.14 5.23 6.66
C ALA A 470 -16.24 6.36 6.12
N VAL A 471 -15.32 6.89 6.93
CA VAL A 471 -14.42 7.97 6.53
C VAL A 471 -12.96 7.74 6.94
N GLU A 472 -12.01 8.27 6.18
CA GLU A 472 -10.57 8.19 6.46
C GLU A 472 -9.94 9.54 6.81
N LEU A 473 -9.01 9.49 7.76
CA LEU A 473 -8.18 10.61 8.16
C LEU A 473 -6.74 10.41 7.69
N TYR A 474 -6.06 11.52 7.37
CA TYR A 474 -4.60 11.53 7.17
C TYR A 474 -4.03 12.87 7.61
N THR A 475 -4.29 13.93 6.85
CA THR A 475 -3.61 15.22 7.03
C THR A 475 -3.94 15.80 8.40
N SER A 476 -5.21 15.81 8.78
CA SER A 476 -5.65 16.23 10.11
C SER A 476 -4.96 15.46 11.24
N PHE A 477 -4.76 14.14 11.08
CA PHE A 477 -4.03 13.31 12.06
C PHE A 477 -2.57 13.75 12.20
N GLY A 478 -1.88 14.02 11.09
CA GLY A 478 -0.52 14.57 11.10
C GLY A 478 -0.42 15.96 11.75
N TYR A 479 -1.49 16.77 11.70
CA TYR A 479 -1.52 18.11 12.30
C TYR A 479 -1.98 18.14 13.75
N GLN A 480 -2.86 17.23 14.17
CA GLN A 480 -3.54 17.26 15.46
C GLN A 480 -3.14 16.12 16.43
N GLY A 481 -2.40 15.13 15.93
CA GLY A 481 -1.80 14.05 16.71
C GLY A 481 -2.73 12.94 17.15
N VAL A 482 -2.17 12.05 17.98
CA VAL A 482 -2.72 10.74 18.38
C VAL A 482 -4.09 10.78 19.05
N GLY A 483 -4.47 11.89 19.69
CA GLY A 483 -5.79 12.04 20.32
C GLY A 483 -6.91 12.46 19.36
N LEU A 484 -6.61 12.71 18.08
CA LEU A 484 -7.61 13.12 17.10
C LEU A 484 -8.77 12.11 16.91
N PRO A 485 -8.53 10.79 16.77
CA PRO A 485 -9.61 9.85 16.50
C PRO A 485 -10.68 9.87 17.60
N ARG A 486 -10.26 9.83 18.87
CA ARG A 486 -11.18 9.90 20.03
C ARG A 486 -11.96 11.21 20.08
N ARG A 487 -11.29 12.36 19.87
CA ARG A 487 -11.98 13.66 19.86
C ARG A 487 -13.05 13.74 18.76
N LEU A 488 -12.72 13.30 17.55
CA LEU A 488 -13.68 13.25 16.44
C LEU A 488 -14.87 12.35 16.77
N LYS A 489 -14.64 11.18 17.37
CA LYS A 489 -15.72 10.29 17.81
C LYS A 489 -16.62 10.96 18.86
N ASP A 490 -16.05 11.62 19.88
CA ASP A 490 -16.81 12.30 20.93
C ASP A 490 -17.67 13.46 20.39
N GLU A 491 -17.08 14.28 19.51
CA GLU A 491 -17.78 15.37 18.83
C GLU A 491 -18.87 14.83 17.91
N LEU A 492 -18.60 13.76 17.16
CA LEU A 492 -19.56 13.13 16.25
C LEU A 492 -20.75 12.52 17.01
N VAL A 493 -20.52 11.87 18.16
CA VAL A 493 -21.59 11.39 19.06
C VAL A 493 -22.49 12.56 19.48
N SER A 494 -21.89 13.69 19.81
CA SER A 494 -22.63 14.88 20.23
C SER A 494 -23.51 15.42 19.10
N LEU A 495 -22.99 15.48 17.87
CA LEU A 495 -23.74 15.89 16.68
C LEU A 495 -24.90 14.93 16.37
N LEU A 496 -24.63 13.62 16.33
CA LEU A 496 -25.63 12.60 16.02
C LEU A 496 -26.77 12.57 17.04
N LYS A 497 -26.43 12.65 18.34
CA LYS A 497 -27.45 12.73 19.41
C LYS A 497 -28.27 14.02 19.35
N ALA A 498 -27.65 15.14 18.99
CA ALA A 498 -28.37 16.40 18.80
C ALA A 498 -29.35 16.34 17.62
N GLU A 499 -29.01 15.61 16.55
CA GLU A 499 -29.91 15.35 15.41
C GLU A 499 -30.90 14.19 15.66
N GLY A 500 -30.81 13.50 16.81
CA GLY A 500 -31.66 12.35 17.12
C GLY A 500 -31.45 11.16 16.17
N THR A 501 -30.24 11.03 15.62
CA THR A 501 -29.89 10.04 14.58
C THR A 501 -28.69 9.19 14.98
N THR A 502 -28.38 8.18 14.19
CA THR A 502 -27.17 7.34 14.28
C THR A 502 -26.32 7.53 13.04
N TRP A 503 -25.05 7.10 13.06
CA TRP A 503 -24.20 7.14 11.88
C TRP A 503 -24.87 6.42 10.71
N LYS A 504 -25.34 5.18 10.91
CA LYS A 504 -26.04 4.38 9.88
C LYS A 504 -27.23 5.12 9.26
N GLN A 505 -27.99 5.86 10.05
CA GLN A 505 -29.14 6.63 9.57
C GLN A 505 -28.75 7.94 8.86
N ALA A 506 -27.60 8.52 9.20
CA ALA A 506 -27.08 9.70 8.54
C ALA A 506 -26.48 9.39 7.15
N VAL A 507 -26.05 8.15 6.89
CA VAL A 507 -25.48 7.76 5.60
C VAL A 507 -26.50 7.97 4.48
N GLY A 508 -26.17 8.84 3.53
CA GLY A 508 -27.02 9.13 2.36
C GLY A 508 -28.32 9.85 2.70
N SER A 509 -28.45 10.47 3.89
CA SER A 509 -29.67 11.21 4.27
C SER A 509 -29.88 12.51 3.49
N GLY A 510 -28.94 12.86 2.59
CA GLY A 510 -28.94 14.08 1.80
C GLY A 510 -28.06 15.14 2.42
N LEU A 511 -27.10 15.63 1.63
CA LEU A 511 -26.26 16.78 1.96
C LEU A 511 -26.77 18.01 1.22
N ASP A 512 -27.07 19.08 1.94
CA ASP A 512 -27.39 20.37 1.34
C ASP A 512 -26.10 21.02 0.80
N LEU A 513 -25.81 20.75 -0.46
CA LEU A 513 -24.62 21.24 -1.17
C LEU A 513 -24.58 22.78 -1.25
N SER A 514 -25.71 23.48 -1.10
CA SER A 514 -25.71 24.96 -1.08
C SER A 514 -24.98 25.56 0.12
N LYS A 515 -24.83 24.76 1.19
CA LYS A 515 -24.11 25.14 2.42
C LYS A 515 -22.64 24.71 2.39
N VAL A 516 -22.21 24.02 1.34
CA VAL A 516 -20.85 23.55 1.15
C VAL A 516 -20.24 24.32 -0.01
N GLU A 517 -19.11 24.99 0.23
CA GLU A 517 -18.39 25.67 -0.85
C GLU A 517 -17.78 24.60 -1.78
N ILE A 518 -18.43 24.31 -2.90
CA ILE A 518 -17.98 23.32 -3.89
C ILE A 518 -17.13 24.03 -4.94
N ALA A 519 -15.83 23.77 -4.93
CA ALA A 519 -14.96 24.16 -6.04
C ALA A 519 -15.30 23.32 -7.27
N VAL A 520 -15.57 23.97 -8.41
CA VAL A 520 -15.52 23.32 -9.73
C VAL A 520 -14.03 23.03 -10.01
N PRO A 521 -13.65 21.88 -10.60
CA PRO A 521 -12.26 21.67 -11.02
C PRO A 521 -11.87 22.85 -11.90
N ASN A 522 -10.64 23.36 -11.79
CA ASN A 522 -10.19 24.48 -12.62
C ASN A 522 -10.61 24.25 -14.09
N ALA A 523 -11.46 25.14 -14.62
CA ALA A 523 -11.76 25.21 -16.06
C ALA A 523 -10.51 25.61 -16.87
N GLU A 524 -9.46 26.08 -16.19
CA GLU A 524 -8.12 26.11 -16.71
C GLU A 524 -7.59 24.68 -16.82
N ARG A 525 -7.82 24.06 -17.99
CA ARG A 525 -6.84 23.11 -18.52
C ARG A 525 -5.48 23.77 -18.35
N PRO A 526 -4.49 23.13 -17.71
CA PRO A 526 -3.11 23.53 -17.94
C PRO A 526 -2.88 23.38 -19.44
N THR A 527 -2.94 24.48 -20.19
CA THR A 527 -2.43 24.55 -21.57
C THR A 527 -0.92 24.51 -21.46
N GLY A 528 -0.40 23.30 -21.24
CA GLY A 528 1.00 23.05 -21.00
C GLY A 528 1.19 21.68 -20.38
N LEU A 529 1.57 20.71 -21.20
CA LEU A 529 2.15 19.47 -20.74
C LEU A 529 3.43 19.81 -19.95
N HIS A 530 3.56 19.29 -18.73
CA HIS A 530 4.73 19.53 -17.89
C HIS A 530 6.03 19.13 -18.60
N PRO A 531 7.18 19.77 -18.31
CA PRO A 531 8.45 19.39 -18.90
C PRO A 531 8.74 17.91 -18.62
N GLY A 532 8.80 17.09 -19.68
CA GLY A 532 9.02 15.64 -19.62
C GLY A 532 7.80 14.77 -19.92
N SER A 533 6.58 15.30 -19.93
CA SER A 533 5.40 14.55 -20.41
C SER A 533 5.32 14.51 -21.93
N ASP A 534 5.88 15.50 -22.64
CA ASP A 534 6.01 15.45 -24.10
C ASP A 534 6.96 14.35 -24.52
N ALA A 535 8.10 14.20 -23.84
CA ALA A 535 9.01 13.08 -24.09
C ALA A 535 8.37 11.72 -23.78
N ALA A 536 7.49 11.64 -22.79
CA ALA A 536 6.74 10.42 -22.48
C ALA A 536 5.62 10.16 -23.50
N PHE A 537 4.92 11.20 -23.95
CA PHE A 537 3.91 11.14 -25.01
C PHE A 537 4.54 10.74 -26.34
N GLU A 538 5.63 11.38 -26.73
CA GLU A 538 6.46 11.03 -27.89
C GLU A 538 6.96 9.58 -27.80
N LYS A 539 7.35 9.11 -26.62
CA LYS A 539 7.76 7.71 -26.41
C LYS A 539 6.60 6.73 -26.52
N SER A 540 5.40 7.11 -26.09
CA SER A 540 4.16 6.34 -26.25
C SER A 540 3.68 6.34 -27.71
N VAL A 541 3.76 7.46 -28.41
CA VAL A 541 3.48 7.57 -29.85
C VAL A 541 4.47 6.71 -30.62
N ALA A 542 5.75 6.76 -30.27
CA ALA A 542 6.78 5.91 -30.86
C ALA A 542 6.54 4.41 -30.58
N SER A 543 6.08 4.03 -29.39
CA SER A 543 5.76 2.62 -29.08
C SER A 543 4.54 2.12 -29.85
N VAL A 544 3.48 2.94 -29.94
CA VAL A 544 2.29 2.62 -30.75
C VAL A 544 2.67 2.51 -32.22
N LYS A 545 3.53 3.40 -32.72
CA LYS A 545 4.04 3.34 -34.09
C LYS A 545 4.83 2.06 -34.35
N LEU A 546 5.70 1.66 -33.42
CA LEU A 546 6.48 0.42 -33.51
C LEU A 546 5.60 -0.84 -33.49
N GLU A 547 4.51 -0.81 -32.71
CA GLU A 547 3.54 -1.90 -32.63
C GLU A 547 2.69 -1.98 -33.91
N LEU A 548 2.31 -0.84 -34.47
CA LEU A 548 1.61 -0.74 -35.76
C LEU A 548 2.50 -1.21 -36.91
N ASP A 549 3.79 -0.89 -36.89
CA ASP A 549 4.76 -1.33 -37.88
C ASP A 549 5.05 -2.84 -37.73
N GLY A 550 5.12 -3.37 -36.51
CA GLY A 550 5.20 -4.81 -36.26
C GLY A 550 3.93 -5.57 -36.68
N LEU A 551 2.75 -4.95 -36.57
CA LEU A 551 1.50 -5.47 -37.12
C LEU A 551 1.50 -5.46 -38.65
N ARG A 552 2.01 -4.39 -39.27
CA ARG A 552 2.18 -4.31 -40.73
C ARG A 552 3.13 -5.38 -41.25
N GLU A 553 4.23 -5.63 -40.56
CA GLU A 553 5.20 -6.65 -40.91
C GLU A 553 4.60 -8.06 -40.78
N LYS A 554 3.88 -8.35 -39.66
CA LYS A 554 3.18 -9.62 -39.45
C LYS A 554 2.06 -9.87 -40.46
N LEU A 555 1.42 -8.82 -40.95
CA LEU A 555 0.37 -8.87 -41.97
C LEU A 555 0.94 -8.84 -43.40
N GLY A 556 2.26 -8.83 -43.57
CA GLY A 556 2.92 -8.83 -44.89
C GLY A 556 2.74 -7.53 -45.68
N LEU A 557 2.34 -6.44 -45.02
CA LEU A 557 2.09 -5.12 -45.61
C LEU A 557 3.40 -4.34 -45.75
N ASN A 558 4.38 -4.91 -46.45
CA ASN A 558 5.58 -4.17 -46.84
C ASN A 558 5.26 -3.18 -47.96
N GLN A 559 5.98 -2.04 -47.94
CA GLN A 559 5.72 -0.73 -48.56
C GLN A 559 5.40 -0.68 -50.08
N THR A 560 5.23 -1.82 -50.74
CA THR A 560 4.98 -1.91 -52.18
C THR A 560 3.62 -2.55 -52.52
N LEU A 561 2.88 -3.10 -51.54
CA LEU A 561 1.50 -3.55 -51.75
C LEU A 561 0.53 -2.36 -51.75
N SER A 562 0.63 -1.65 -52.88
CA SER A 562 -0.40 -0.94 -53.63
C SER A 562 -1.47 -0.19 -52.83
N LYS A 563 -1.31 1.14 -52.83
CA LYS A 563 -2.36 2.16 -52.66
C LYS A 563 -3.68 1.87 -53.39
N GLN A 564 -3.74 0.94 -54.35
CA GLN A 564 -4.99 0.58 -55.05
C GLN A 564 -5.91 -0.34 -54.23
N ALA A 565 -5.40 -1.15 -53.30
CA ALA A 565 -6.24 -2.07 -52.53
C ALA A 565 -7.11 -1.37 -51.46
N LEU A 566 -6.70 -0.16 -51.03
CA LEU A 566 -7.45 0.66 -50.08
C LEU A 566 -8.60 1.43 -50.72
N HIS A 567 -8.55 1.69 -52.04
CA HIS A 567 -9.60 2.44 -52.74
C HIS A 567 -10.89 1.65 -52.97
N SER A 568 -10.85 0.32 -52.95
CA SER A 568 -12.02 -0.55 -53.16
C SER A 568 -12.83 -0.83 -51.89
N PHE A 569 -12.27 -0.55 -50.71
CA PHE A 569 -12.93 -0.74 -49.41
C PHE A 569 -13.52 0.53 -48.81
N LEU A 570 -13.28 1.67 -49.45
CA LEU A 570 -13.68 2.96 -48.95
C LEU A 570 -15.00 3.40 -49.62
N PRO A 571 -16.04 3.76 -48.84
CA PRO A 571 -17.31 4.22 -49.41
C PRO A 571 -17.10 5.50 -50.23
N SER A 572 -17.92 5.72 -51.24
CA SER A 572 -17.81 6.90 -52.11
C SER A 572 -17.87 8.17 -51.25
N ARG A 573 -16.93 9.11 -51.47
CA ARG A 573 -16.78 10.34 -50.65
C ARG A 573 -18.07 11.15 -50.54
N GLU A 574 -18.93 11.08 -51.55
CA GLU A 574 -20.26 11.71 -51.59
C GLU A 574 -21.28 11.07 -50.63
N LYS A 575 -21.16 9.78 -50.31
CA LYS A 575 -22.11 9.06 -49.43
C LYS A 575 -21.79 9.19 -47.95
N ASP A 576 -20.55 9.52 -47.60
CA ASP A 576 -20.10 9.56 -46.21
C ASP A 576 -19.16 10.74 -45.92
N ALA A 577 -19.62 11.94 -46.33
CA ALA A 577 -18.85 13.18 -46.23
C ALA A 577 -18.37 13.48 -44.79
N SER A 578 -19.14 13.05 -43.77
CA SER A 578 -18.80 13.24 -42.36
C SER A 578 -17.56 12.43 -41.93
N TYR A 579 -17.42 11.19 -42.44
CA TYR A 579 -16.27 10.34 -42.16
C TYR A 579 -15.00 10.91 -42.78
N TYR A 580 -15.08 11.38 -44.03
CA TYR A 580 -13.92 11.97 -44.71
C TYR A 580 -13.52 13.34 -44.16
N ASP A 581 -14.47 14.18 -43.73
CA ASP A 581 -14.17 15.43 -43.02
C ASP A 581 -13.42 15.16 -41.70
N LEU A 582 -13.80 14.10 -40.98
CA LEU A 582 -13.14 13.69 -39.74
C LEU A 582 -11.74 13.11 -40.00
N LEU A 583 -11.60 12.37 -41.10
CA LEU A 583 -10.31 11.83 -41.57
C LEU A 583 -9.35 12.94 -41.99
N ASP A 584 -9.84 13.94 -42.72
CA ASP A 584 -9.05 15.09 -43.19
C ASP A 584 -8.63 15.98 -42.01
N LYS A 585 -9.51 16.17 -41.01
CA LYS A 585 -9.16 16.84 -39.74
C LYS A 585 -8.10 16.07 -38.95
N ALA A 586 -8.18 14.74 -38.94
CA ALA A 586 -7.18 13.89 -38.28
C ALA A 586 -5.83 13.94 -39.00
N HIS A 587 -5.80 13.94 -40.33
CA HIS A 587 -4.58 14.09 -41.11
C HIS A 587 -3.93 15.47 -40.94
N ALA A 588 -4.73 16.55 -40.94
CA ALA A 588 -4.26 17.90 -40.66
C ALA A 588 -3.67 18.02 -39.25
N ALA A 589 -4.31 17.41 -38.24
CA ALA A 589 -3.81 17.38 -36.86
C ALA A 589 -2.50 16.59 -36.71
N LEU A 590 -2.21 15.68 -37.64
CA LEU A 590 -0.98 14.87 -37.68
C LEU A 590 0.09 15.44 -38.63
N GLY A 591 -0.16 16.59 -39.27
CA GLY A 591 0.77 17.23 -40.21
C GLY A 591 0.96 16.45 -41.52
N LEU A 592 0.00 15.60 -41.89
CA LEU A 592 0.03 14.76 -43.08
C LEU A 592 -0.83 15.43 -44.18
N ASP A 593 -0.39 16.57 -44.71
CA ASP A 593 -1.08 17.20 -45.84
C ASP A 593 -0.94 16.35 -47.11
N LEU A 594 -2.04 15.74 -47.54
CA LEU A 594 -2.16 15.15 -48.87
C LEU A 594 -2.36 16.31 -49.87
N ALA A 595 -1.30 16.68 -50.59
CA ALA A 595 -1.35 17.70 -51.62
C ALA A 595 -2.49 17.41 -52.63
N ALA A 596 -3.49 18.30 -52.64
CA ALA A 596 -4.58 18.27 -53.59
C ALA A 596 -4.14 18.92 -54.92
N GLY A 597 -4.13 18.13 -55.99
CA GLY A 597 -4.32 18.62 -57.35
C GLY A 597 -3.12 18.51 -58.28
N GLU A 598 -3.18 17.54 -59.19
CA GLU A 598 -2.93 17.85 -60.60
C GLU A 598 -3.90 17.00 -61.45
N GLN A 599 -4.91 17.68 -61.99
CA GLN A 599 -5.75 17.16 -63.06
C GLN A 599 -4.96 17.25 -64.37
N THR A 600 -4.80 16.14 -65.09
CA THR A 600 -4.72 16.18 -66.57
C THR A 600 -5.32 14.93 -67.18
N VAL A 601 -6.37 15.15 -67.97
CA VAL A 601 -7.05 14.22 -68.86
C VAL A 601 -6.26 14.09 -70.17
N HIS A 602 -6.03 12.84 -70.59
CA HIS A 602 -5.68 12.31 -71.94
C HIS A 602 -4.54 12.93 -72.78
N LYS A 603 -3.53 12.10 -73.12
CA LYS A 603 -3.35 11.52 -74.48
C LYS A 603 -2.35 10.34 -74.48
N VAL A 604 -2.70 9.28 -75.22
CA VAL A 604 -1.87 8.09 -75.52
C VAL A 604 -1.02 8.39 -76.79
N PRO A 605 0.25 7.95 -76.84
CA PRO A 605 0.68 6.92 -77.82
C PRO A 605 1.62 5.87 -77.18
N GLU A 606 1.32 4.58 -77.28
CA GLU A 606 1.79 3.59 -78.28
C GLU A 606 3.08 2.82 -77.90
N SER A 607 2.86 1.50 -77.72
CA SER A 607 3.68 0.31 -78.08
C SER A 607 5.12 0.05 -77.58
N GLN A 608 5.18 -0.94 -76.65
CA GLN A 608 5.96 -2.22 -76.68
C GLN A 608 7.48 -2.25 -76.37
N PRO A 609 8.10 -3.41 -76.02
CA PRO A 609 7.60 -4.63 -75.35
C PRO A 609 8.53 -5.22 -74.23
N THR A 610 7.93 -6.14 -73.47
CA THR A 610 8.40 -7.29 -72.63
C THR A 610 9.88 -7.74 -72.53
N ALA A 611 10.27 -8.16 -71.32
CA ALA A 611 10.88 -9.48 -70.97
C ALA A 611 10.82 -9.63 -69.42
N ALA A 612 10.05 -10.55 -68.81
CA ALA A 612 10.16 -12.01 -68.71
C ALA A 612 11.29 -12.50 -67.77
N ASP A 613 10.91 -13.49 -66.94
CA ASP A 613 11.70 -14.38 -66.07
C ASP A 613 12.19 -13.91 -64.69
N ALA A 614 11.32 -14.07 -63.68
CA ALA A 614 11.74 -14.42 -62.32
C ALA A 614 11.08 -15.75 -61.91
N LYS A 615 11.89 -16.75 -61.54
CA LYS A 615 11.43 -18.06 -61.06
C LYS A 615 10.74 -17.93 -59.70
N PRO A 616 9.68 -18.72 -59.43
CA PRO A 616 9.00 -18.70 -58.14
C PRO A 616 9.91 -19.17 -57.02
N THR A 617 9.90 -18.41 -55.93
CA THR A 617 10.63 -18.67 -54.70
C THR A 617 10.11 -19.93 -54.00
N GLN A 618 10.92 -20.50 -53.11
CA GLN A 618 10.58 -21.73 -52.39
C GLN A 618 9.32 -21.56 -51.51
N GLY A 619 9.09 -20.35 -50.99
CA GLY A 619 7.87 -20.00 -50.26
C GLY A 619 6.62 -19.97 -51.15
N GLU A 620 6.74 -19.46 -52.38
CA GLU A 620 5.64 -19.44 -53.35
C GLU A 620 5.27 -20.85 -53.82
N LYS A 621 6.24 -21.75 -53.97
CA LYS A 621 5.98 -23.18 -54.25
C LYS A 621 5.30 -23.90 -53.08
N GLN A 622 5.66 -23.58 -51.84
CA GLN A 622 5.05 -24.17 -50.64
C GLN A 622 3.62 -23.65 -50.42
N LEU A 623 3.39 -22.36 -50.67
CA LEU A 623 2.06 -21.75 -50.59
C LEU A 623 1.12 -22.29 -51.68
N HIS A 624 1.62 -22.47 -52.91
CA HIS A 624 0.86 -23.06 -54.01
C HIS A 624 0.50 -24.54 -53.73
N ASN A 625 1.42 -25.34 -53.16
CA ASN A 625 1.13 -26.71 -52.73
C ASN A 625 0.12 -26.77 -51.58
N ALA A 626 0.21 -25.86 -50.60
CA ALA A 626 -0.73 -25.80 -49.48
C ALA A 626 -2.14 -25.38 -49.95
N GLN A 627 -2.22 -24.47 -50.91
CA GLN A 627 -3.49 -24.05 -51.52
C GLN A 627 -4.11 -25.17 -52.38
N GLN A 628 -3.32 -25.97 -53.09
CA GLN A 628 -3.80 -27.17 -53.79
C GLN A 628 -4.33 -28.23 -52.82
N LEU A 629 -3.66 -28.45 -51.67
CA LEU A 629 -4.08 -29.39 -50.63
C LEU A 629 -5.39 -28.99 -49.93
N LEU A 630 -5.64 -27.69 -49.80
CA LEU A 630 -6.87 -27.14 -49.21
C LEU A 630 -8.04 -27.08 -50.18
N GLN A 631 -7.78 -27.19 -51.48
CA GLN A 631 -8.79 -27.24 -52.54
C GLN A 631 -9.13 -28.67 -52.97
N ASP A 632 -8.45 -29.69 -52.42
CA ASP A 632 -8.77 -31.09 -52.64
C ASP A 632 -10.06 -31.47 -51.87
N PRO A 633 -11.17 -31.79 -52.57
CA PRO A 633 -12.42 -32.18 -51.92
C PRO A 633 -12.35 -33.54 -51.19
N ALA A 634 -11.21 -34.24 -51.19
CA ALA A 634 -11.00 -35.50 -50.48
C ALA A 634 -10.50 -35.38 -49.02
N VAL A 635 -10.29 -34.17 -48.47
CA VAL A 635 -9.86 -34.00 -47.07
C VAL A 635 -11.08 -33.88 -46.13
N PRO A 636 -11.32 -34.82 -45.19
CA PRO A 636 -12.52 -34.79 -44.35
C PRO A 636 -12.43 -33.73 -43.23
N ASN A 637 -13.53 -33.01 -43.04
CA ASN A 637 -13.78 -32.02 -41.98
C ASN A 637 -13.40 -32.52 -40.58
N ILE A 638 -12.48 -31.83 -39.89
CA ILE A 638 -12.25 -32.04 -38.46
C ILE A 638 -13.21 -31.14 -37.67
N LYS A 639 -14.29 -31.74 -37.15
CA LYS A 639 -15.10 -31.21 -36.06
C LYS A 639 -14.53 -31.72 -34.73
N LEU A 640 -14.33 -30.85 -33.75
CA LEU A 640 -14.05 -31.22 -32.36
C LEU A 640 -15.34 -31.08 -31.53
N GLN A 641 -15.86 -32.19 -31.02
CA GLN A 641 -16.86 -32.25 -29.95
C GLN A 641 -16.45 -33.30 -28.90
N LEU A 642 -16.57 -32.92 -27.62
CA LEU A 642 -16.47 -33.81 -26.45
C LEU A 642 -17.69 -34.75 -26.35
N ASN A 643 -17.54 -36.01 -25.91
CA ASN A 643 -17.92 -36.40 -24.53
C ASN A 643 -17.61 -37.87 -24.12
N GLU A 644 -17.66 -38.07 -22.80
CA GLU A 644 -17.46 -39.25 -21.95
C GLU A 644 -18.08 -40.61 -22.37
N LYS A 645 -17.25 -41.68 -22.42
CA LYS A 645 -17.46 -43.02 -21.79
C LYS A 645 -16.58 -44.10 -22.44
N THR A 646 -15.50 -44.51 -21.75
CA THR A 646 -15.02 -45.91 -21.74
C THR A 646 -14.17 -46.12 -20.48
N LYS A 647 -14.83 -46.44 -19.37
CA LYS A 647 -14.68 -47.70 -18.62
C LYS A 647 -13.25 -48.30 -18.51
N LYS A 648 -12.78 -48.27 -17.26
CA LYS A 648 -12.18 -49.36 -16.47
C LYS A 648 -10.77 -49.90 -16.82
N VAL A 649 -9.86 -49.55 -15.90
CA VAL A 649 -9.01 -50.42 -15.04
C VAL A 649 -7.92 -51.31 -15.69
N ALA A 650 -6.74 -51.21 -15.04
CA ALA A 650 -5.50 -52.00 -15.14
C ALA A 650 -4.53 -51.54 -16.24
N GLY A 651 -3.26 -51.17 -15.98
CA GLY A 651 -2.45 -51.15 -14.77
C GLY A 651 -1.02 -50.70 -15.13
N ASP A 652 -0.34 -50.15 -14.14
CA ASP A 652 1.12 -49.96 -13.99
C ASP A 652 1.96 -49.08 -14.94
N SER A 653 2.60 -48.11 -14.28
CA SER A 653 4.00 -47.70 -14.45
C SER A 653 4.44 -47.13 -15.81
N THR A 654 4.21 -45.82 -16.02
CA THR A 654 5.19 -44.96 -16.73
C THR A 654 4.94 -43.46 -16.48
N THR A 655 3.71 -43.05 -16.22
CA THR A 655 3.34 -41.63 -16.11
C THR A 655 3.82 -40.96 -14.81
N ALA A 656 3.92 -41.70 -13.70
CA ALA A 656 4.42 -41.17 -12.43
C ALA A 656 5.91 -40.79 -12.49
N LYS A 657 6.73 -41.56 -13.21
CA LYS A 657 8.18 -41.27 -13.36
C LYS A 657 8.45 -40.06 -14.27
N VAL A 658 7.54 -39.76 -15.21
CA VAL A 658 7.67 -38.59 -16.10
C VAL A 658 7.26 -37.29 -15.39
N LEU A 659 6.30 -37.36 -14.46
CA LEU A 659 5.92 -36.21 -13.64
C LEU A 659 7.02 -35.86 -12.61
N GLU A 660 7.58 -36.88 -11.96
CA GLU A 660 8.67 -36.71 -10.98
C GLU A 660 10.00 -36.26 -11.63
N ALA A 661 10.27 -36.65 -12.89
CA ALA A 661 11.41 -36.15 -13.65
C ALA A 661 11.26 -34.67 -14.07
N LYS A 662 10.03 -34.20 -14.31
CA LYS A 662 9.75 -32.80 -14.66
C LYS A 662 9.86 -31.87 -13.45
N GLU A 663 9.41 -32.31 -12.27
CA GLU A 663 9.58 -31.53 -11.03
C GLU A 663 11.05 -31.45 -10.58
N ASN A 664 11.82 -32.52 -10.72
CA ASN A 664 13.24 -32.52 -10.38
C ASN A 664 14.12 -31.71 -11.35
N ALA A 665 13.70 -31.53 -12.61
CA ALA A 665 14.37 -30.66 -13.57
C ALA A 665 14.11 -29.17 -13.30
N ALA A 666 12.92 -28.81 -12.80
CA ALA A 666 12.57 -27.44 -12.45
C ALA A 666 13.33 -26.92 -11.22
N GLN A 667 13.67 -27.79 -10.26
CA GLN A 667 14.41 -27.41 -9.05
C GLN A 667 15.93 -27.24 -9.24
N ARG A 668 16.53 -27.76 -10.33
CA ARG A 668 17.98 -27.66 -10.58
C ARG A 668 18.43 -26.37 -11.28
N ASN A 669 17.50 -25.59 -11.86
CA ASN A 669 17.83 -24.40 -12.64
C ASN A 669 17.76 -23.06 -11.89
N PHE A 670 17.53 -23.05 -10.57
CA PHE A 670 17.54 -21.82 -9.75
C PHE A 670 18.75 -21.67 -8.81
N ALA A 671 19.77 -22.52 -8.95
CA ALA A 671 20.91 -22.55 -8.01
C ALA A 671 22.27 -22.06 -8.58
N LYS A 672 22.33 -21.42 -9.75
CA LYS A 672 23.60 -20.88 -10.27
C LYS A 672 23.42 -19.50 -10.91
N ILE A 673 24.43 -18.65 -10.65
CA ILE A 673 24.67 -17.26 -11.10
C ILE A 673 24.13 -16.24 -10.06
N ASP A 674 24.93 -15.47 -9.30
CA ASP A 674 26.35 -15.16 -9.40
C ASP A 674 26.96 -14.76 -8.03
N LYS A 675 28.11 -15.36 -7.70
CA LYS A 675 29.12 -14.78 -6.81
C LYS A 675 30.29 -14.42 -7.74
N VAL A 676 30.88 -13.24 -7.49
CA VAL A 676 32.11 -12.67 -8.08
C VAL A 676 31.87 -11.60 -9.16
N ARG A 677 31.79 -10.34 -8.71
CA ARG A 677 32.86 -9.36 -9.02
C ARG A 677 32.90 -8.23 -7.99
N VAL A 678 33.97 -8.24 -7.23
CA VAL A 678 34.57 -7.09 -6.53
C VAL A 678 35.43 -6.37 -7.56
N VAL A 679 35.11 -5.11 -7.87
CA VAL A 679 35.92 -3.88 -7.75
C VAL A 679 34.94 -2.71 -7.96
#